data_AF-A0A1X0UD34-F1
#
_entry.id   AF-A0A1X0UD34-F1
#
_cell.length_a   1.000
_cell.length_b   1.000
_cell.length_c   1.000
_cell.angle_alpha   90.00
_cell.angle_beta   90.00
_cell.angle_gamma   90.00
#
_symmetry.space_group_name_H-M   'P 1'
#
loop_
_entity.id
_entity.type
_entity.pdbx_description
1 polymer ?
#
loop_
_entity_poly.entity_id
_entity_poly.type
_entity_poly.pdbx_seq_one_letter_code
_entity_poly.pdbx_strand_id
1 'polypeptide(L)'
;MGTWFTETVVNNGRLPLFFLLVSFLLAFLFIRFSVRMIRAEVSWWPGNVTPGGMHIHHVMFGLVMVLVSGFALVAIANYETPVANCILASVFGIGSALMLDEFALILHLRDVYWAEEGRSSIDAVFVAIAISGLYLLGVHPIGFTGDFDVYQQDRSLVTLALVLFGLALQLGLAAITLLKGKLWTGLIGLFFTPLLIVGAIRLGRPLSPWDRWRYADKPGKRAKAFTREKRFREPVIRAKIFVQEALSGRFGVPIEFAASPVEVAAPDRHAPTKLPNRFLTALRWNRTRRRLRRTPMWRLPMILVSCSIILALVLVDLDSEFADSDSAVGAESAFDIGSTATLLAVIAGGMVTLTGLVFTAITLAMQFGASQISVRVVPMLQQELIMRVSIGMFLSTFVFAVVIASDLALSGETTAPIISTSIAILLALVSAFLFIALVSRVGMVLNSSRLLRWIAAQGRSSIVRTYPGFIEELEQGPRPDFAAAPDLKTPVLKTQPNDHMSEPLGESRTIRLRQLSPDGRILLAVNLSGIERLAEKWGVTIEVMPYVGEFVAQDAVLFEVNGPQLRMRPHQLMACLVFGDTHSPTVSPAAGLTAIVDIALKGLSPAINDPGRAVQAIDHLEDLLMTLAPRVRLEASDSVSTRIRGTVRTWPDYVAIATDEIRHFSAHSAQVYRRLRSLFATLLASCPPDQHPPLLARLDALDAQIAREWTDGLDIALASVADPQGFGSELGSAGRTHPLVLGVPTIETDESAAGEKPGN
;
A
#
# COMPACT_ATOMS: atom_id res chain seq x y z
N MET A 1 -35.66 3.77 -41.33
CA MET A 1 -34.88 4.70 -40.47
C MET A 1 -35.72 5.89 -40.04
N GLY A 2 -36.32 6.65 -40.96
CA GLY A 2 -37.11 7.86 -40.61
C GLY A 2 -38.30 7.63 -39.68
N THR A 3 -39.15 6.62 -39.94
CA THR A 3 -40.32 6.30 -39.09
C THR A 3 -39.95 5.84 -37.69
N TRP A 4 -38.96 4.94 -37.56
CA TRP A 4 -38.46 4.48 -36.26
C TRP A 4 -37.87 5.62 -35.40
N PHE A 5 -37.12 6.53 -36.02
CA PHE A 5 -36.52 7.67 -35.31
C PHE A 5 -37.61 8.61 -34.78
N THR A 6 -38.60 8.93 -35.60
CA THR A 6 -39.73 9.77 -35.18
C THR A 6 -40.53 9.09 -34.07
N GLU A 7 -40.90 7.81 -34.24
CA GLU A 7 -41.76 7.09 -33.27
C GLU A 7 -41.05 6.73 -31.97
N THR A 8 -39.78 6.32 -32.01
CA THR A 8 -39.08 5.79 -30.84
C THR A 8 -38.30 6.86 -30.08
N VAL A 9 -37.74 7.84 -30.79
CA VAL A 9 -36.82 8.84 -30.22
C VAL A 9 -37.48 10.20 -30.06
N VAL A 10 -38.11 10.73 -31.11
CA VAL A 10 -38.72 12.07 -31.10
C VAL A 10 -40.01 12.08 -30.29
N ASN A 11 -40.95 11.18 -30.60
CA ASN A 11 -42.28 11.16 -29.97
C ASN A 11 -42.26 10.75 -28.49
N ASN A 12 -41.24 10.01 -28.06
CA ASN A 12 -41.07 9.59 -26.65
C ASN A 12 -40.20 10.55 -25.82
N GLY A 13 -39.89 11.75 -26.32
CA GLY A 13 -39.08 12.74 -25.60
C GLY A 13 -37.61 12.35 -25.37
N ARG A 14 -37.09 11.36 -26.09
CA ARG A 14 -35.71 10.84 -25.93
C ARG A 14 -34.69 11.55 -26.82
N LEU A 15 -35.10 12.63 -27.48
CA LEU A 15 -34.24 13.41 -28.38
C LEU A 15 -32.96 13.92 -27.68
N PRO A 16 -32.97 14.46 -26.45
CA PRO A 16 -31.74 14.87 -25.77
C PRO A 16 -30.79 13.69 -25.50
N LEU A 17 -31.31 12.51 -25.13
CA LEU A 17 -30.51 11.29 -24.91
C LEU A 17 -29.82 10.81 -26.20
N PHE A 18 -30.48 10.96 -27.35
CA PHE A 18 -29.88 10.65 -28.65
C PHE A 18 -28.70 11.58 -28.96
N PHE A 19 -28.87 12.89 -28.77
CA PHE A 19 -27.83 13.89 -28.98
C PHE A 19 -26.64 13.70 -28.03
N LEU A 20 -26.89 13.31 -26.78
CA LEU A 20 -25.86 12.92 -25.82
C LEU A 20 -25.04 11.73 -26.34
N LEU A 21 -25.71 10.66 -26.80
CA LEU A 21 -25.01 9.45 -27.29
C LEU A 21 -24.16 9.73 -28.53
N VAL A 22 -24.70 10.47 -29.50
CA VAL A 22 -24.00 10.79 -30.76
C VAL A 22 -22.79 11.69 -30.49
N SER A 23 -22.97 12.76 -29.72
CA SER A 23 -21.89 13.69 -29.39
C SER A 23 -20.78 13.02 -28.57
N PHE A 24 -21.14 12.12 -27.64
CA PHE A 24 -20.21 11.29 -26.88
C PHE A 24 -19.35 10.40 -27.80
N LEU A 25 -19.99 9.68 -28.73
CA LEU A 25 -19.28 8.79 -29.68
C LEU A 25 -18.31 9.56 -30.58
N LEU A 26 -18.76 10.68 -31.14
CA LEU A 26 -17.95 11.50 -32.03
C LEU A 26 -16.76 12.12 -31.29
N ALA A 27 -16.97 12.66 -30.09
CA ALA A 27 -15.90 13.24 -29.27
C ALA A 27 -14.86 12.18 -28.88
N PHE A 28 -15.30 10.99 -28.44
CA PHE A 28 -14.39 9.90 -28.07
C PHE A 28 -13.52 9.44 -29.24
N LEU A 29 -14.13 9.23 -30.41
CA LEU A 29 -13.40 8.86 -31.62
C LEU A 29 -12.44 9.96 -32.06
N PHE A 30 -12.85 11.23 -31.98
CA PHE A 30 -12.02 12.37 -32.32
C PHE A 30 -10.76 12.47 -31.44
N ILE A 31 -10.89 12.32 -30.12
CA ILE A 31 -9.74 12.40 -29.20
C ILE A 31 -8.79 11.21 -29.44
N ARG A 32 -9.32 10.01 -29.64
CA ARG A 32 -8.51 8.82 -29.96
C ARG A 32 -7.75 8.97 -31.27
N PHE A 33 -8.41 9.52 -32.28
CA PHE A 33 -7.78 9.88 -33.54
C PHE A 33 -6.68 10.92 -33.32
N SER A 34 -6.95 11.98 -32.57
CA SER A 34 -5.98 13.03 -32.22
C SER A 34 -4.72 12.44 -31.57
N VAL A 35 -4.87 11.63 -30.52
CA VAL A 35 -3.75 10.97 -29.82
C VAL A 35 -2.94 10.07 -30.76
N ARG A 36 -3.62 9.36 -31.68
CA ARG A 36 -2.96 8.53 -32.68
C ARG A 36 -2.14 9.36 -33.66
N MET A 37 -2.67 10.49 -34.11
CA MET A 37 -1.98 11.40 -35.04
C MET A 37 -0.78 12.08 -34.38
N ILE A 38 -0.88 12.44 -33.10
CA ILE A 38 0.24 12.98 -32.30
C ILE A 38 1.34 11.92 -32.15
N ARG A 39 1.00 10.67 -31.84
CA ARG A 39 1.98 9.57 -31.74
C ARG A 39 2.62 9.18 -33.07
N ALA A 40 1.92 9.41 -34.18
CA ALA A 40 2.43 9.16 -35.52
C ALA A 40 3.20 10.36 -36.11
N GLU A 41 3.45 11.41 -35.30
CA GLU A 41 4.22 12.61 -35.66
C GLU A 41 3.77 13.27 -36.97
N VAL A 42 2.45 13.31 -37.21
CA VAL A 42 1.92 13.79 -38.47
C VAL A 42 1.93 15.32 -38.54
N SER A 43 2.61 15.86 -39.54
CA SER A 43 2.94 17.29 -39.67
C SER A 43 1.77 18.26 -39.82
N TRP A 44 0.58 17.80 -40.25
CA TRP A 44 -0.61 18.66 -40.42
C TRP A 44 -1.51 18.74 -39.18
N TRP A 45 -1.22 17.98 -38.12
CA TRP A 45 -2.03 17.95 -36.90
C TRP A 45 -1.44 18.90 -35.83
N PRO A 46 -2.25 19.72 -35.12
CA PRO A 46 -1.78 20.81 -34.26
C PRO A 46 -0.99 20.43 -32.99
N GLY A 47 -0.53 19.19 -32.85
CA GLY A 47 0.33 18.75 -31.74
C GLY A 47 -0.30 18.94 -30.35
N ASN A 48 0.53 18.97 -29.32
CA ASN A 48 0.09 19.19 -27.94
C ASN A 48 -0.10 20.68 -27.63
N VAL A 49 -1.22 21.03 -26.99
CA VAL A 49 -1.48 22.40 -26.53
C VAL A 49 -0.80 22.62 -25.18
N THR A 50 0.18 23.53 -25.12
CA THR A 50 0.92 23.87 -23.88
C THR A 50 0.97 25.39 -23.66
N PRO A 51 -0.01 25.98 -22.97
CA PRO A 51 0.06 27.37 -22.56
C PRO A 51 0.98 27.47 -21.32
N GLY A 52 2.13 28.13 -21.45
CA GLY A 52 2.97 28.50 -20.29
C GLY A 52 3.65 27.35 -19.53
N GLY A 53 3.92 26.21 -20.17
CA GLY A 53 4.64 25.08 -19.57
C GLY A 53 3.80 24.16 -18.67
N MET A 54 2.49 24.40 -18.56
CA MET A 54 1.56 23.53 -17.83
C MET A 54 0.77 22.65 -18.81
N HIS A 55 0.95 21.33 -18.72
CA HIS A 55 0.19 20.35 -19.50
C HIS A 55 -1.19 20.13 -18.88
N ILE A 56 -2.23 20.79 -19.43
CA ILE A 56 -3.61 20.56 -19.03
C ILE A 56 -4.14 19.32 -19.76
N HIS A 57 -4.46 18.26 -19.03
CA HIS A 57 -5.08 17.06 -19.58
C HIS A 57 -6.51 17.36 -20.03
N HIS A 58 -6.95 16.78 -21.14
CA HIS A 58 -8.27 17.03 -21.71
C HIS A 58 -9.45 16.62 -20.80
N VAL A 59 -9.17 15.79 -19.79
CA VAL A 59 -10.08 15.47 -18.69
C VAL A 59 -10.60 16.72 -17.96
N MET A 60 -9.79 17.77 -17.82
CA MET A 60 -10.19 19.02 -17.15
C MET A 60 -11.26 19.77 -17.94
N PHE A 61 -11.12 19.84 -19.27
CA PHE A 61 -12.16 20.40 -20.13
C PHE A 61 -13.43 19.55 -20.08
N GLY A 62 -13.28 18.22 -20.04
CA GLY A 62 -14.38 17.29 -19.85
C GLY A 62 -15.17 17.55 -18.57
N LEU A 63 -14.48 17.70 -17.44
CA LEU A 63 -15.08 17.99 -16.14
C LEU A 63 -15.88 19.30 -16.15
N VAL A 64 -15.31 20.38 -16.70
CA VAL A 64 -15.99 21.68 -16.79
C VAL A 64 -17.25 21.58 -17.65
N MET A 65 -17.17 20.92 -18.81
CA MET A 65 -18.33 20.72 -19.69
C MET A 65 -19.45 19.92 -19.00
N VAL A 66 -19.12 18.84 -18.28
CA VAL A 66 -20.09 18.02 -17.53
C VAL A 66 -20.73 18.81 -16.40
N LEU A 67 -19.96 19.58 -15.62
CA LEU A 67 -20.49 20.38 -14.52
C LEU A 67 -21.43 21.50 -15.00
N VAL A 68 -21.01 22.26 -16.02
CA VAL A 68 -21.81 23.37 -16.55
C VAL A 68 -23.09 22.86 -17.20
N SER A 69 -22.99 21.85 -18.07
CA SER A 69 -24.16 21.29 -18.75
C SER A 69 -25.09 20.53 -17.80
N GLY A 70 -24.54 19.79 -16.83
CA GLY A 70 -25.32 19.08 -15.82
C GLY A 70 -26.08 20.03 -14.89
N PHE A 71 -25.43 21.09 -14.41
CA PHE A 71 -26.07 22.13 -13.61
C PHE A 71 -27.16 22.86 -14.41
N ALA A 72 -26.88 23.24 -15.66
CA ALA A 72 -27.84 23.92 -16.52
C ALA A 72 -29.06 23.03 -16.84
N LEU A 73 -28.86 21.72 -17.05
CA LEU A 73 -29.96 20.77 -17.24
C LEU A 73 -30.88 20.70 -16.00
N VAL A 74 -30.32 20.74 -14.80
CA VAL A 74 -31.11 20.77 -13.55
C VAL A 74 -31.80 22.12 -13.35
N ALA A 75 -31.10 23.22 -13.59
CA ALA A 75 -31.62 24.57 -13.39
C ALA A 75 -32.76 24.91 -14.36
N ILE A 76 -32.72 24.34 -15.58
CA ILE A 76 -33.68 24.62 -16.65
C ILE A 76 -34.72 23.47 -16.79
N ALA A 77 -34.64 22.41 -15.97
CA ALA A 77 -35.48 21.21 -16.06
C ALA A 77 -37.00 21.47 -16.10
N ASN A 78 -37.45 22.57 -15.49
CA ASN A 78 -38.86 22.95 -15.40
C ASN A 78 -39.37 23.80 -16.58
N TYR A 79 -38.49 24.22 -17.48
CA TYR A 79 -38.84 24.99 -18.67
C TYR A 79 -38.91 24.05 -19.87
N GLU A 80 -40.03 24.03 -20.61
CA GLU A 80 -40.19 23.22 -21.82
C GLU A 80 -39.34 23.78 -22.98
N THR A 81 -38.02 23.60 -22.91
CA THR A 81 -37.06 24.08 -23.90
C THR A 81 -36.34 22.91 -24.60
N PRO A 82 -36.97 22.26 -25.59
CA PRO A 82 -36.45 21.03 -26.20
C PRO A 82 -35.10 21.24 -26.93
N VAL A 83 -34.88 22.40 -27.53
CA VAL A 83 -33.62 22.74 -28.22
C VAL A 83 -32.48 22.93 -27.22
N ALA A 84 -32.72 23.67 -26.13
CA ALA A 84 -31.72 23.88 -25.09
C ALA A 84 -31.31 22.55 -24.43
N ASN A 85 -32.29 21.66 -24.19
CA ASN A 85 -32.02 20.33 -23.65
C ASN A 85 -31.14 19.48 -24.58
N CYS A 86 -31.33 19.56 -25.90
CA CYS A 86 -30.48 18.85 -26.86
C CYS A 86 -29.05 19.41 -26.93
N ILE A 87 -28.90 20.73 -26.85
CA ILE A 87 -27.58 21.39 -26.83
C ILE A 87 -26.83 21.02 -25.54
N LEU A 88 -27.47 21.16 -24.39
CA LEU A 88 -26.88 20.83 -23.10
C LEU A 88 -26.53 19.34 -22.99
N ALA A 89 -27.41 18.45 -23.48
CA ALA A 89 -27.13 17.02 -23.54
C ALA A 89 -25.95 16.69 -24.48
N SER A 90 -25.77 17.44 -25.56
CA SER A 90 -24.61 17.30 -26.45
C SER A 90 -23.31 17.74 -25.77
N VAL A 91 -23.32 18.88 -25.08
CA VAL A 91 -22.16 19.35 -24.31
C VAL A 91 -21.81 18.36 -23.19
N PHE A 92 -22.82 17.82 -22.52
CA PHE A 92 -22.65 16.78 -21.51
C PHE A 92 -22.04 15.50 -22.10
N GLY A 93 -22.48 15.08 -23.29
CA GLY A 93 -21.93 13.94 -24.02
C GLY A 93 -20.46 14.12 -24.39
N ILE A 94 -20.09 15.29 -24.94
CA ILE A 94 -18.69 15.63 -25.27
C ILE A 94 -17.82 15.63 -24.00
N GLY A 95 -18.29 16.29 -22.93
CA GLY A 95 -17.56 16.36 -21.67
C GLY A 95 -17.35 14.98 -21.04
N SER A 96 -18.38 14.14 -21.07
CA SER A 96 -18.31 12.77 -20.57
C SER A 96 -17.34 11.90 -21.38
N ALA A 97 -17.24 12.09 -22.69
CA ALA A 97 -16.31 11.37 -23.55
C ALA A 97 -14.85 11.73 -23.26
N LEU A 98 -14.56 13.03 -23.11
CA LEU A 98 -13.23 13.53 -22.70
C LEU A 98 -12.81 12.97 -21.34
N MET A 99 -13.75 12.88 -20.40
CA MET A 99 -13.48 12.38 -19.06
C MET A 99 -13.26 10.86 -19.02
N LEU A 100 -14.07 10.09 -19.76
CA LEU A 100 -13.93 8.63 -19.83
C LEU A 100 -12.74 8.17 -20.67
N ASP A 101 -12.22 9.01 -21.57
CA ASP A 101 -10.99 8.71 -22.30
C ASP A 101 -9.78 8.54 -21.36
N GLU A 102 -9.76 9.32 -20.27
CA GLU A 102 -8.76 9.30 -19.19
C GLU A 102 -9.20 8.49 -17.97
N PHE A 103 -10.19 7.61 -18.11
CA PHE A 103 -10.72 6.81 -17.00
C PHE A 103 -9.63 6.05 -16.21
N ALA A 104 -8.59 5.58 -16.91
CA ALA A 104 -7.43 4.93 -16.29
C ALA A 104 -6.71 5.84 -15.29
N LEU A 105 -6.43 7.09 -15.69
CA LEU A 105 -5.74 8.10 -14.88
C LEU A 105 -6.59 8.55 -13.68
N ILE A 106 -7.91 8.66 -13.86
CA ILE A 106 -8.85 9.00 -12.78
C ILE A 106 -8.89 7.90 -11.70
N LEU A 107 -8.84 6.62 -12.11
CA LEU A 107 -8.96 5.48 -11.20
C LEU A 107 -7.60 5.07 -10.60
N HIS A 108 -6.52 5.21 -11.35
CA HIS A 108 -5.16 4.85 -10.96
C HIS A 108 -4.28 6.11 -10.97
N LEU A 109 -4.19 6.75 -9.81
CA LEU A 109 -3.44 7.99 -9.55
C LEU A 109 -1.91 7.78 -9.50
N ARG A 110 -1.33 7.00 -10.42
CA ARG A 110 0.12 6.81 -10.58
C ARG A 110 0.51 7.08 -12.02
N ASP A 111 1.47 7.99 -12.21
CA ASP A 111 2.14 8.29 -13.49
C ASP A 111 2.97 7.09 -13.96
N VAL A 112 2.33 6.10 -14.58
CA VAL A 112 3.03 4.99 -15.24
C VAL A 112 2.35 4.72 -16.58
N TYR A 113 2.74 5.52 -17.58
CA TYR A 113 2.17 5.50 -18.94
C TYR A 113 2.45 4.22 -19.76
N TRP A 114 2.97 3.15 -19.15
CA TRP A 114 3.51 2.02 -19.89
C TRP A 114 2.91 0.69 -19.44
N ALA A 115 2.14 0.13 -20.36
CA ALA A 115 1.74 -1.27 -20.49
C ALA A 115 0.67 -1.81 -19.52
N GLU A 116 -0.60 -1.41 -19.77
CA GLU A 116 -1.82 -2.25 -19.77
C GLU A 116 -3.11 -1.41 -19.57
N GLU A 117 -2.99 -0.19 -19.04
CA GLU A 117 -4.12 0.59 -18.53
C GLU A 117 -4.94 1.34 -19.61
N GLY A 118 -4.39 1.57 -20.80
CA GLY A 118 -5.11 2.18 -21.93
C GLY A 118 -6.29 1.36 -22.46
N ARG A 119 -6.40 0.07 -22.09
CA ARG A 119 -7.55 -0.80 -22.41
C ARG A 119 -8.75 -0.56 -21.50
N SER A 120 -8.53 -0.02 -20.29
CA SER A 120 -9.59 0.17 -19.28
C SER A 120 -10.54 1.32 -19.62
N SER A 121 -10.04 2.40 -20.24
CA SER A 121 -10.87 3.50 -20.73
C SER A 121 -11.80 3.08 -21.87
N ILE A 122 -11.33 2.19 -22.75
CA ILE A 122 -12.17 1.62 -23.83
C ILE A 122 -13.31 0.76 -23.24
N ASP A 123 -13.03 0.00 -22.19
CA ASP A 123 -14.05 -0.79 -21.49
C ASP A 123 -15.12 0.09 -20.84
N ALA A 124 -14.73 1.19 -20.19
CA ALA A 124 -15.65 2.14 -19.57
C ALA A 124 -16.55 2.81 -20.61
N VAL A 125 -16.00 3.14 -21.78
CA VAL A 125 -16.74 3.73 -22.90
C VAL A 125 -17.76 2.76 -23.47
N PHE A 126 -17.41 1.48 -23.66
CA PHE A 126 -18.39 0.47 -24.08
C PHE A 126 -19.54 0.28 -23.08
N VAL A 127 -19.26 0.39 -21.77
CA VAL A 127 -20.30 0.39 -20.73
C VAL A 127 -21.22 1.60 -20.89
N ALA A 128 -20.66 2.80 -21.01
CA ALA A 128 -21.43 4.03 -21.15
C ALA A 128 -22.34 3.99 -22.39
N ILE A 129 -21.82 3.54 -23.54
CA ILE A 129 -22.60 3.38 -24.78
C ILE A 129 -23.74 2.37 -24.58
N ALA A 130 -23.47 1.22 -23.94
CA ALA A 130 -24.47 0.20 -23.71
C ALA A 130 -25.63 0.69 -22.82
N ILE A 131 -25.31 1.40 -21.73
CA ILE A 131 -26.32 1.97 -20.83
C ILE A 131 -27.13 3.05 -21.55
N SER A 132 -26.47 4.03 -22.17
CA SER A 132 -27.16 5.09 -22.91
C SER A 132 -28.01 4.55 -24.06
N GLY A 133 -27.55 3.50 -24.75
CA GLY A 133 -28.30 2.81 -25.79
C GLY A 133 -29.54 2.09 -25.27
N LEU A 134 -29.46 1.44 -24.10
CA LEU A 134 -30.62 0.81 -23.44
C LEU A 134 -31.68 1.85 -23.08
N TYR A 135 -31.28 2.98 -22.50
CA TYR A 135 -32.19 4.09 -22.20
C TYR A 135 -32.81 4.71 -23.46
N LEU A 136 -32.04 4.84 -24.54
CA LEU A 136 -32.55 5.34 -25.82
C LEU A 136 -33.61 4.40 -26.42
N LEU A 137 -33.40 3.08 -26.31
CA LEU A 137 -34.38 2.06 -26.68
C LEU A 137 -35.59 2.01 -25.74
N GLY A 138 -35.56 2.72 -24.62
CA GLY A 138 -36.65 2.76 -23.64
C GLY A 138 -36.64 1.62 -22.65
N VAL A 139 -35.54 0.87 -22.61
CA VAL A 139 -35.33 -0.15 -21.61
C VAL A 139 -34.82 0.56 -20.36
N HIS A 140 -35.72 0.74 -19.41
CA HIS A 140 -35.40 1.27 -18.08
C HIS A 140 -35.05 0.13 -17.12
N PRO A 141 -34.25 0.37 -16.08
CA PRO A 141 -34.07 -0.61 -15.03
C PRO A 141 -35.43 -0.90 -14.39
N ILE A 142 -35.80 -2.18 -14.34
CA ILE A 142 -37.09 -2.63 -13.79
C ILE A 142 -37.19 -2.18 -12.33
N GLY A 143 -38.35 -1.62 -11.96
CA GLY A 143 -38.60 -0.93 -10.69
C GLY A 143 -38.82 0.59 -10.83
N PHE A 144 -38.58 1.22 -11.98
CA PHE A 144 -38.77 2.68 -12.16
C PHE A 144 -39.98 3.08 -13.03
N THR A 145 -40.69 2.15 -13.67
CA THR A 145 -41.87 2.46 -14.48
C THR A 145 -42.94 1.38 -14.31
N GLY A 146 -44.16 1.75 -13.93
CA GLY A 146 -45.32 0.86 -13.82
C GLY A 146 -45.54 0.24 -12.43
N ASP A 147 -44.52 -0.29 -11.77
CA ASP A 147 -44.69 -0.97 -10.46
C ASP A 147 -45.11 0.01 -9.34
N PHE A 148 -44.55 1.22 -9.36
CA PHE A 148 -44.96 2.30 -8.46
C PHE A 148 -46.32 2.92 -8.86
N ASP A 149 -46.71 2.84 -10.13
CA ASP A 149 -48.02 3.32 -10.61
C ASP A 149 -49.16 2.40 -10.14
N VAL A 150 -48.92 1.08 -10.13
CA VAL A 150 -49.83 0.07 -9.56
C VAL A 150 -50.00 0.28 -8.05
N TYR A 151 -48.94 0.65 -7.33
CA TYR A 151 -49.06 1.06 -5.93
C TYR A 151 -49.78 2.41 -5.76
N GLN A 152 -49.51 3.40 -6.63
CA GLN A 152 -50.21 4.69 -6.57
C GLN A 152 -51.73 4.57 -6.81
N GLN A 153 -52.16 3.63 -7.65
CA GLN A 153 -53.58 3.37 -7.93
C GLN A 153 -54.32 2.65 -6.81
N ASP A 154 -53.70 1.66 -6.16
CA ASP A 154 -54.39 0.77 -5.21
C ASP A 154 -54.07 1.10 -3.74
N ARG A 155 -52.96 1.79 -3.46
CA ARG A 155 -52.44 2.15 -2.11
C ARG A 155 -52.49 1.03 -1.06
N SER A 156 -52.55 -0.22 -1.50
CA SER A 156 -52.63 -1.40 -0.64
C SER A 156 -51.25 -1.76 -0.09
N LEU A 157 -51.20 -2.10 1.21
CA LEU A 157 -50.00 -2.62 1.87
C LEU A 157 -49.48 -3.90 1.19
N VAL A 158 -50.38 -4.70 0.61
CA VAL A 158 -50.02 -5.92 -0.13
C VAL A 158 -49.29 -5.57 -1.42
N THR A 159 -49.77 -4.58 -2.16
CA THR A 159 -49.17 -4.09 -3.40
C THR A 159 -47.79 -3.46 -3.12
N LEU A 160 -47.67 -2.68 -2.04
CA LEU A 160 -46.38 -2.14 -1.58
C LEU A 160 -45.40 -3.27 -1.23
N ALA A 161 -45.83 -4.26 -0.46
CA ALA A 161 -44.99 -5.39 -0.07
C ALA A 161 -44.51 -6.20 -1.29
N LEU A 162 -45.37 -6.40 -2.29
CA LEU A 162 -45.01 -7.09 -3.54
C LEU A 162 -43.98 -6.31 -4.38
N VAL A 163 -44.15 -4.98 -4.51
CA VAL A 163 -43.20 -4.11 -5.22
C VAL A 163 -41.85 -4.09 -4.51
N LEU A 164 -41.83 -3.90 -3.19
CA LEU A 164 -40.60 -3.93 -2.38
C LEU A 164 -39.90 -5.30 -2.43
N PHE A 165 -40.67 -6.38 -2.39
CA PHE A 165 -40.13 -7.74 -2.53
C PHE A 165 -39.53 -7.97 -3.92
N GLY A 166 -40.19 -7.53 -4.99
CA GLY A 166 -39.68 -7.61 -6.36
C GLY A 166 -38.36 -6.86 -6.53
N LEU A 167 -38.30 -5.62 -6.03
CA LEU A 167 -37.09 -4.80 -6.05
C LEU A 167 -35.95 -5.44 -5.24
N ALA A 168 -36.23 -5.92 -4.02
CA ALA A 168 -35.24 -6.59 -3.17
C ALA A 168 -34.71 -7.87 -3.82
N LEU A 169 -35.58 -8.67 -4.46
CA LEU A 169 -35.19 -9.88 -5.19
C LEU A 169 -34.27 -9.54 -6.37
N GLN A 170 -34.59 -8.51 -7.14
CA GLN A 170 -33.80 -8.09 -8.29
C GLN A 170 -32.41 -7.57 -7.88
N LEU A 171 -32.35 -6.71 -6.85
CA LEU A 171 -31.10 -6.23 -6.27
C LEU A 171 -30.28 -7.39 -5.67
N GLY A 172 -30.95 -8.36 -5.04
CA GLY A 172 -30.33 -9.58 -4.54
C GLY A 172 -29.72 -10.43 -5.65
N LEU A 173 -30.43 -10.64 -6.76
CA LEU A 173 -29.91 -11.35 -7.92
C LEU A 173 -28.74 -10.60 -8.57
N ALA A 174 -28.84 -9.29 -8.72
CA ALA A 174 -27.74 -8.43 -9.20
C ALA A 174 -26.50 -8.57 -8.32
N ALA A 175 -26.65 -8.44 -7.00
CA ALA A 175 -25.57 -8.63 -6.04
C ALA A 175 -24.93 -10.04 -6.14
N ILE A 176 -25.73 -11.09 -6.27
CA ILE A 176 -25.23 -12.47 -6.47
C ILE A 176 -24.43 -12.57 -7.78
N THR A 177 -24.89 -11.99 -8.88
CA THR A 177 -24.16 -12.02 -10.16
C THR A 177 -22.83 -11.26 -10.11
N LEU A 178 -22.81 -10.12 -9.40
CA LEU A 178 -21.61 -9.31 -9.18
C LEU A 178 -20.61 -10.02 -8.27
N LEU A 179 -21.05 -10.59 -7.15
CA LEU A 179 -20.22 -11.41 -6.25
C LEU A 179 -19.62 -12.62 -6.96
N LYS A 180 -20.33 -13.16 -7.97
CA LYS A 180 -19.85 -14.20 -8.87
C LYS A 180 -18.86 -13.72 -9.93
N GLY A 181 -18.47 -12.45 -9.91
CA GLY A 181 -17.47 -11.85 -10.81
C GLY A 181 -17.97 -11.55 -12.21
N LYS A 182 -19.29 -11.50 -12.43
CA LYS A 182 -19.89 -11.29 -13.76
C LYS A 182 -20.46 -9.88 -13.91
N LEU A 183 -19.58 -8.88 -13.87
CA LEU A 183 -19.89 -7.45 -13.98
C LEU A 183 -20.87 -7.13 -15.13
N TRP A 184 -20.53 -7.54 -16.35
CA TRP A 184 -21.36 -7.28 -17.54
C TRP A 184 -22.77 -7.91 -17.48
N THR A 185 -22.90 -9.15 -16.99
CA THR A 185 -24.23 -9.78 -16.89
C THR A 185 -25.05 -9.19 -15.75
N GLY A 186 -24.40 -8.71 -14.68
CA GLY A 186 -25.07 -8.02 -13.59
C GLY A 186 -25.57 -6.64 -14.00
N LEU A 187 -24.74 -5.89 -14.72
CA LEU A 187 -25.07 -4.54 -15.19
C LEU A 187 -26.17 -4.55 -16.26
N ILE A 188 -26.03 -5.38 -17.30
CA ILE A 188 -27.07 -5.53 -18.33
C ILE A 188 -28.31 -6.21 -17.73
N GLY A 189 -28.12 -7.13 -16.79
CA GLY A 189 -29.22 -7.81 -16.11
C GLY A 189 -30.10 -6.87 -15.28
N LEU A 190 -29.60 -5.71 -14.84
CA LEU A 190 -30.41 -4.69 -14.18
C LEU A 190 -31.53 -4.14 -15.09
N PHE A 191 -31.30 -4.15 -16.40
CA PHE A 191 -32.25 -3.76 -17.44
C PHE A 191 -33.04 -4.95 -18.00
N PHE A 192 -32.57 -6.18 -17.75
CA PHE A 192 -33.17 -7.40 -18.29
C PHE A 192 -33.06 -8.56 -17.29
N THR A 193 -34.05 -8.67 -16.40
CA THR A 193 -34.09 -9.63 -15.28
C THR A 193 -33.76 -11.09 -15.63
N PRO A 194 -34.16 -11.66 -16.79
CA PRO A 194 -33.79 -13.03 -17.14
C PRO A 194 -32.26 -13.26 -17.16
N LEU A 195 -31.46 -12.24 -17.52
CA LEU A 195 -29.99 -12.32 -17.46
C LEU A 195 -29.47 -12.43 -16.02
N LEU A 196 -30.14 -11.81 -15.05
CA LEU A 196 -29.78 -11.92 -13.63
C LEU A 196 -30.02 -13.34 -13.11
N ILE A 197 -31.15 -13.95 -13.49
CA ILE A 197 -31.48 -15.33 -13.13
C ILE A 197 -30.43 -16.29 -13.71
N VAL A 198 -30.11 -16.16 -15.00
CA VAL A 198 -29.07 -16.98 -15.65
C VAL A 198 -27.70 -16.74 -15.02
N GLY A 199 -27.36 -15.49 -14.71
CA GLY A 199 -26.13 -15.10 -14.04
C GLY A 199 -26.01 -15.70 -12.63
N ALA A 200 -27.11 -15.70 -11.88
CA ALA A 200 -27.22 -16.17 -10.51
C ALA A 200 -27.27 -17.70 -10.42
N ILE A 201 -27.83 -18.40 -11.40
CA ILE A 201 -27.81 -19.88 -11.45
C ILE A 201 -26.43 -20.39 -11.90
N ARG A 202 -25.81 -19.74 -12.90
CA ARG A 202 -24.50 -20.18 -13.41
C ARG A 202 -23.40 -20.10 -12.34
N LEU A 203 -22.41 -21.00 -12.45
CA LEU A 203 -21.21 -21.00 -11.60
C LEU A 203 -20.53 -19.62 -11.63
N GLY A 204 -20.02 -19.17 -10.48
CA GLY A 204 -19.20 -17.97 -10.37
C GLY A 204 -17.84 -18.14 -11.05
N ARG A 205 -17.22 -17.00 -11.39
CA ARG A 205 -15.91 -16.95 -12.02
C ARG A 205 -14.81 -17.38 -11.03
N PRO A 206 -13.74 -18.04 -11.51
CA PRO A 206 -12.58 -18.33 -10.66
C PRO A 206 -12.02 -17.03 -10.06
N LEU A 207 -11.55 -17.07 -8.81
CA LEU A 207 -11.00 -15.92 -8.07
C LEU A 207 -12.01 -14.83 -7.63
N SER A 208 -13.30 -14.94 -8.00
CA SER A 208 -14.36 -14.03 -7.54
C SER A 208 -14.63 -14.16 -6.03
N PRO A 209 -15.21 -13.13 -5.37
CA PRO A 209 -15.63 -13.23 -3.95
C PRO A 209 -16.47 -14.47 -3.67
N TRP A 210 -17.38 -14.84 -4.59
CA TRP A 210 -18.20 -16.06 -4.47
C TRP A 210 -17.39 -17.36 -4.55
N ASP A 211 -16.35 -17.42 -5.38
CA ASP A 211 -15.43 -18.56 -5.44
C ASP A 211 -14.64 -18.71 -4.13
N ARG A 212 -14.16 -17.59 -3.57
CA ARG A 212 -13.40 -17.57 -2.31
C ARG A 212 -14.23 -17.95 -1.10
N TRP A 213 -15.48 -17.52 -1.05
CA TRP A 213 -16.37 -17.79 0.08
C TRP A 213 -17.06 -19.16 -0.04
N ARG A 214 -17.68 -19.45 -1.19
CA ARG A 214 -18.58 -20.61 -1.34
C ARG A 214 -17.93 -21.85 -1.94
N TYR A 215 -16.84 -21.68 -2.71
CA TYR A 215 -16.14 -22.78 -3.37
C TYR A 215 -14.80 -23.17 -2.71
N ALA A 216 -14.39 -22.49 -1.63
CA ALA A 216 -13.17 -22.79 -0.89
C ALA A 216 -13.03 -24.27 -0.53
N ASP A 217 -14.08 -24.88 0.02
CA ASP A 217 -14.09 -26.27 0.47
C ASP A 217 -14.59 -27.26 -0.61
N LYS A 218 -14.76 -26.81 -1.87
CA LYS A 218 -15.35 -27.60 -2.97
C LYS A 218 -14.45 -27.65 -4.21
N PRO A 219 -13.34 -28.41 -4.18
CA PRO A 219 -12.32 -28.43 -5.24
C PRO A 219 -12.88 -28.82 -6.63
N GLY A 220 -13.85 -29.74 -6.69
CA GLY A 220 -14.46 -30.16 -7.96
C GLY A 220 -15.30 -29.07 -8.66
N LYS A 221 -16.00 -28.20 -7.90
CA LYS A 221 -16.73 -27.06 -8.49
C LYS A 221 -15.78 -25.97 -8.97
N ARG A 222 -14.66 -25.78 -8.26
CA ARG A 222 -13.56 -24.89 -8.65
C ARG A 222 -12.89 -25.30 -9.95
N ALA A 223 -12.54 -26.58 -10.09
CA ALA A 223 -11.99 -27.12 -11.34
C ALA A 223 -12.95 -26.92 -12.52
N LYS A 224 -14.25 -27.24 -12.36
CA LYS A 224 -15.27 -27.02 -13.40
C LYS A 224 -15.45 -25.55 -13.79
N ALA A 225 -15.36 -24.62 -12.83
CA ALA A 225 -15.42 -23.18 -13.10
C ALA A 225 -14.18 -22.71 -13.90
N PHE A 226 -12.99 -23.18 -13.53
CA PHE A 226 -11.72 -22.85 -14.20
C PHE A 226 -11.69 -23.37 -15.66
N THR A 227 -12.06 -24.63 -15.89
CA THR A 227 -12.09 -25.22 -17.24
C THR A 227 -13.08 -24.51 -18.16
N ARG A 228 -14.23 -24.06 -17.64
CA ARG A 228 -15.23 -23.30 -18.42
C ARG A 228 -14.75 -21.89 -18.77
N GLU A 229 -14.12 -21.20 -17.81
CA GLU A 229 -13.54 -19.87 -18.05
C GLU A 229 -12.52 -19.93 -19.19
N LYS A 230 -11.65 -20.93 -19.17
CA LYS A 230 -10.66 -21.19 -20.23
C LYS A 230 -11.32 -21.45 -21.59
N ARG A 231 -12.34 -22.32 -21.65
CA ARG A 231 -12.98 -22.73 -22.92
C ARG A 231 -13.78 -21.62 -23.60
N PHE A 232 -14.57 -20.85 -22.84
CA PHE A 232 -15.53 -19.92 -23.43
C PHE A 232 -15.06 -18.46 -23.42
N ARG A 233 -14.26 -18.05 -22.43
CA ARG A 233 -13.93 -16.63 -22.24
C ARG A 233 -12.57 -16.27 -22.83
N GLU A 234 -11.58 -17.14 -22.74
CA GLU A 234 -10.25 -16.92 -23.35
C GLU A 234 -10.31 -16.58 -24.86
N PRO A 235 -11.16 -17.21 -25.71
CA PRO A 235 -11.31 -16.78 -27.10
C PRO A 235 -12.01 -15.41 -27.24
N VAL A 236 -13.02 -15.11 -26.41
CA VAL A 236 -13.71 -13.81 -26.44
C VAL A 236 -12.80 -12.68 -25.95
N ILE A 237 -11.97 -12.94 -24.94
CA ILE A 237 -10.95 -12.00 -24.46
C ILE A 237 -9.92 -11.75 -25.56
N ARG A 238 -9.46 -12.78 -26.27
CA ARG A 238 -8.54 -12.61 -27.41
C ARG A 238 -9.17 -11.79 -28.54
N ALA A 239 -10.42 -12.06 -28.91
CA ALA A 239 -11.14 -11.26 -29.89
C ALA A 239 -11.34 -9.80 -29.43
N LYS A 240 -11.66 -9.60 -28.15
CA LYS A 240 -11.76 -8.27 -27.54
C LYS A 240 -10.43 -7.53 -27.57
N ILE A 241 -9.33 -8.19 -27.22
CA ILE A 241 -7.97 -7.62 -27.26
C ILE A 241 -7.63 -7.21 -28.69
N PHE A 242 -7.96 -8.02 -29.69
CA PHE A 242 -7.76 -7.69 -31.10
C PHE A 242 -8.51 -6.42 -31.53
N VAL A 243 -9.79 -6.28 -31.15
CA VAL A 243 -10.58 -5.07 -31.42
C VAL A 243 -10.00 -3.86 -30.68
N GLN A 244 -9.63 -4.02 -29.40
CA GLN A 244 -9.02 -2.96 -28.61
C GLN A 244 -7.69 -2.50 -29.22
N GLU A 245 -6.83 -3.42 -29.66
CA GLU A 245 -5.54 -3.12 -30.29
C GLU A 245 -5.71 -2.47 -31.67
N ALA A 246 -6.77 -2.79 -32.41
CA ALA A 246 -7.11 -2.10 -33.65
C ALA A 246 -7.50 -0.63 -33.39
N LEU A 247 -8.22 -0.33 -32.30
CA LEU A 247 -8.56 1.03 -31.90
C LEU A 247 -7.39 1.79 -31.22
N SER A 248 -6.54 1.12 -30.43
CA SER A 248 -5.56 1.78 -29.54
C SER A 248 -4.09 1.69 -29.98
N GLY A 249 -3.74 0.83 -30.94
CA GLY A 249 -2.36 0.46 -31.25
C GLY A 249 -1.81 -0.65 -30.34
N ARG A 250 -0.77 -1.36 -30.80
CA ARG A 250 -0.15 -2.52 -30.13
C ARG A 250 0.78 -2.07 -28.99
N PHE A 251 0.69 -2.71 -27.82
CA PHE A 251 1.50 -2.40 -26.64
C PHE A 251 2.47 -3.56 -26.29
N GLY A 252 3.75 -3.24 -26.06
CA GLY A 252 4.74 -4.08 -25.37
C GLY A 252 5.63 -4.97 -26.25
N VAL A 253 6.95 -4.79 -26.12
CA VAL A 253 8.00 -5.72 -26.55
C VAL A 253 8.35 -6.62 -25.35
N PRO A 254 8.42 -7.96 -25.48
CA PRO A 254 8.89 -8.82 -24.40
C PRO A 254 10.41 -8.65 -24.20
N ILE A 255 10.85 -8.41 -22.97
CA ILE A 255 12.27 -8.52 -22.57
C ILE A 255 12.49 -9.96 -22.09
N GLU A 256 13.40 -10.68 -22.73
CA GLU A 256 13.90 -11.98 -22.28
C GLU A 256 15.00 -11.78 -21.22
N PHE A 257 14.87 -12.47 -20.08
CA PHE A 257 15.92 -12.52 -19.05
C PHE A 257 16.81 -13.74 -19.28
N ALA A 258 18.11 -13.52 -19.42
CA ALA A 258 19.12 -14.57 -19.43
C ALA A 258 19.39 -15.07 -17.99
N ALA A 259 19.44 -16.39 -17.80
CA ALA A 259 19.83 -17.02 -16.55
C ALA A 259 21.37 -17.20 -16.50
N SER A 260 22.02 -16.78 -15.41
CA SER A 260 23.40 -17.17 -15.10
C SER A 260 23.40 -18.25 -14.01
N PRO A 261 24.13 -19.37 -14.19
CA PRO A 261 24.39 -20.31 -13.12
C PRO A 261 25.75 -20.00 -12.47
N VAL A 262 25.75 -19.74 -11.16
CA VAL A 262 26.96 -19.85 -10.33
C VAL A 262 26.68 -20.94 -9.31
N GLU A 263 27.36 -22.07 -9.48
CA GLU A 263 27.22 -23.27 -8.65
C GLU A 263 28.29 -23.20 -7.53
N VAL A 264 27.85 -23.12 -6.28
CA VAL A 264 28.74 -23.06 -5.10
C VAL A 264 28.72 -24.42 -4.40
N ALA A 265 29.90 -25.04 -4.29
CA ALA A 265 30.12 -26.34 -3.65
C ALA A 265 29.67 -26.38 -2.18
N ALA A 266 29.17 -27.53 -1.73
CA ALA A 266 28.68 -27.75 -0.36
C ALA A 266 29.77 -28.32 0.56
N PRO A 267 29.95 -27.78 1.78
CA PRO A 267 30.81 -28.39 2.81
C PRO A 267 30.07 -29.40 3.70
N ASP A 268 30.85 -30.16 4.47
CA ASP A 268 30.49 -31.37 5.23
C ASP A 268 29.48 -31.20 6.39
N ARG A 269 28.65 -32.23 6.55
CA ARG A 269 27.49 -32.30 7.45
C ARG A 269 27.88 -32.44 8.93
N HIS A 270 27.49 -31.49 9.76
CA HIS A 270 27.43 -31.65 11.22
C HIS A 270 26.00 -32.00 11.69
N ALA A 271 25.89 -32.56 12.91
CA ALA A 271 24.69 -33.19 13.46
C ALA A 271 23.54 -32.20 13.77
N PRO A 272 22.25 -32.64 13.71
CA PRO A 272 21.10 -31.74 13.80
C PRO A 272 20.91 -31.15 15.19
N THR A 273 20.74 -29.83 15.26
CA THR A 273 20.20 -29.11 16.42
C THR A 273 18.75 -29.52 16.67
N LYS A 274 18.33 -29.63 17.94
CA LYS A 274 16.96 -30.06 18.30
C LYS A 274 15.93 -29.07 17.75
N LEU A 275 15.14 -29.50 16.77
CA LEU A 275 14.03 -28.71 16.22
C LEU A 275 13.01 -28.28 17.28
N PRO A 276 12.54 -27.02 17.28
CA PRO A 276 11.57 -26.52 18.26
C PRO A 276 10.19 -27.19 18.13
N ASN A 277 9.45 -27.25 19.24
CA ASN A 277 8.14 -27.91 19.36
C ASN A 277 7.16 -27.50 18.24
N ARG A 278 6.60 -28.51 17.55
CA ARG A 278 5.71 -28.36 16.38
C ARG A 278 4.47 -27.52 16.68
N PHE A 279 3.87 -27.66 17.86
CA PHE A 279 2.67 -26.91 18.24
C PHE A 279 2.97 -25.42 18.44
N LEU A 280 4.01 -25.11 19.21
CA LEU A 280 4.44 -23.73 19.46
C LEU A 280 4.84 -23.03 18.18
N THR A 281 5.53 -23.73 17.27
CA THR A 281 5.95 -23.19 15.98
C THR A 281 4.74 -22.89 15.08
N ALA A 282 3.75 -23.78 15.04
CA ALA A 282 2.52 -23.57 14.27
C ALA A 282 1.69 -22.39 14.82
N LEU A 283 1.62 -22.24 16.15
CA LEU A 283 0.96 -21.11 16.79
C LEU A 283 1.67 -19.78 16.48
N ARG A 284 3.02 -19.76 16.58
CA ARG A 284 3.86 -18.61 16.19
C ARG A 284 3.64 -18.24 14.73
N TRP A 285 3.66 -19.21 13.82
CA TRP A 285 3.43 -19.00 12.39
C TRP A 285 2.04 -18.43 12.10
N ASN A 286 0.99 -18.98 12.69
CA ASN A 286 -0.36 -18.47 12.52
C ASN A 286 -0.52 -17.04 13.06
N ARG A 287 0.14 -16.71 14.18
CA ARG A 287 0.18 -15.33 14.70
C ARG A 287 0.90 -14.40 13.74
N THR A 288 2.07 -14.77 13.22
CA THR A 288 2.81 -13.98 12.22
C THR A 288 1.99 -13.76 10.96
N ARG A 289 1.37 -14.81 10.42
CA ARG A 289 0.50 -14.73 9.25
C ARG A 289 -0.71 -13.83 9.47
N ARG A 290 -1.30 -13.80 10.67
CA ARG A 290 -2.39 -12.87 11.02
C ARG A 290 -1.90 -11.44 11.15
N ARG A 291 -0.72 -11.21 11.75
CA ARG A 291 -0.14 -9.86 11.92
C ARG A 291 0.26 -9.21 10.60
N LEU A 292 0.78 -10.00 9.66
CA LEU A 292 1.23 -9.50 8.35
C LEU A 292 0.08 -9.35 7.34
N ARG A 293 -1.12 -9.87 7.63
CA ARG A 293 -2.30 -9.62 6.81
C ARG A 293 -2.77 -8.19 7.00
N ARG A 294 -2.90 -7.44 5.90
CA ARG A 294 -3.43 -6.07 5.92
C ARG A 294 -4.82 -6.06 6.57
N THR A 295 -5.02 -5.13 7.49
CA THR A 295 -6.37 -4.82 7.97
C THR A 295 -6.95 -3.75 7.04
N PRO A 296 -8.13 -3.94 6.43
CA PRO A 296 -8.71 -2.90 5.58
C PRO A 296 -8.95 -1.64 6.41
N MET A 297 -8.56 -0.46 5.88
CA MET A 297 -8.70 0.81 6.58
C MET A 297 -10.15 1.06 7.03
N TRP A 298 -11.11 0.79 6.12
CA TRP A 298 -12.54 1.01 6.30
C TRP A 298 -13.24 -0.03 7.17
N ARG A 299 -12.59 -1.16 7.49
CA ARG A 299 -13.26 -2.24 8.23
C ARG A 299 -13.72 -1.77 9.62
N LEU A 300 -12.90 -1.01 10.32
CA LEU A 300 -13.23 -0.52 11.67
C LEU A 300 -14.30 0.58 11.63
N PRO A 301 -14.17 1.63 10.79
CA PRO A 301 -15.25 2.60 10.59
C PRO A 301 -16.60 1.96 10.24
N MET A 302 -16.63 1.02 9.31
CA MET A 302 -17.88 0.34 8.93
C MET A 302 -18.48 -0.46 10.09
N ILE A 303 -17.65 -1.10 10.92
CA ILE A 303 -18.15 -1.79 12.12
C ILE A 303 -18.77 -0.80 13.09
N LEU A 304 -18.10 0.33 13.37
CA LEU A 304 -18.59 1.35 14.29
C LEU A 304 -19.91 1.97 13.82
N VAL A 305 -20.03 2.28 12.52
CA VAL A 305 -21.27 2.82 11.93
C VAL A 305 -22.41 1.80 11.99
N SER A 306 -22.14 0.53 11.65
CA SER A 306 -23.16 -0.51 11.80
C SER A 306 -23.60 -0.69 13.26
N CYS A 307 -22.65 -0.63 14.20
CA CYS A 307 -22.97 -0.66 15.63
C CYS A 307 -23.78 0.55 16.07
N SER A 308 -23.51 1.76 15.55
CA SER A 308 -24.28 2.95 15.92
C SER A 308 -25.69 2.95 15.35
N ILE A 309 -25.91 2.41 14.14
CA ILE A 309 -27.26 2.21 13.58
C ILE A 309 -28.04 1.22 14.47
N ILE A 310 -27.45 0.08 14.81
CA ILE A 310 -28.11 -0.91 15.69
C ILE A 310 -28.41 -0.28 17.04
N LEU A 311 -27.46 0.45 17.63
CA LEU A 311 -27.64 1.14 18.90
C LEU A 311 -28.76 2.18 18.82
N ALA A 312 -28.84 2.97 17.74
CA ALA A 312 -29.90 3.95 17.55
C ALA A 312 -31.28 3.28 17.45
N LEU A 313 -31.42 2.21 16.67
CA LEU A 313 -32.68 1.48 16.54
C LEU A 313 -33.14 0.87 17.87
N VAL A 314 -32.21 0.34 18.67
CA VAL A 314 -32.51 -0.20 20.01
C VAL A 314 -32.91 0.92 20.98
N LEU A 315 -32.24 2.07 20.92
CA LEU A 315 -32.56 3.19 21.81
C LEU A 315 -33.87 3.88 21.45
N VAL A 316 -34.26 3.93 20.17
CA VAL A 316 -35.59 4.40 19.75
C VAL A 316 -36.69 3.54 20.38
N ASP A 317 -36.55 2.22 20.31
CA ASP A 317 -37.51 1.27 20.90
C ASP A 317 -37.56 1.37 22.44
N LEU A 318 -36.41 1.59 23.08
CA LEU A 318 -36.36 1.82 24.53
C LEU A 318 -36.96 3.16 24.93
N ASP A 319 -36.65 4.25 24.22
CA ASP A 319 -37.19 5.57 24.53
C ASP A 319 -38.73 5.59 24.40
N SER A 320 -39.32 4.83 23.45
CA SER A 320 -40.78 4.71 23.33
C SER A 320 -41.41 3.87 24.45
N GLU A 321 -40.80 2.74 24.85
CA GLU A 321 -41.27 1.96 26.01
C GLU A 321 -41.19 2.75 27.33
N PHE A 322 -40.13 3.55 27.51
CA PHE A 322 -39.97 4.42 28.68
C PHE A 322 -40.93 5.63 28.64
N ALA A 323 -41.28 6.14 27.46
CA ALA A 323 -42.27 7.19 27.30
C ALA A 323 -43.69 6.72 27.67
N ASP A 324 -44.04 5.47 27.36
CA ASP A 324 -45.35 4.88 27.68
C ASP A 324 -45.49 4.43 29.15
N SER A 325 -44.38 4.15 29.84
CA SER A 325 -44.41 3.47 31.15
C SER A 325 -44.43 4.37 32.37
N ASP A 326 -44.28 5.71 32.26
CA ASP A 326 -44.22 6.55 33.47
C ASP A 326 -44.95 7.91 33.41
N SER A 327 -46.15 7.91 34.00
CA SER A 327 -46.79 9.08 34.60
C SER A 327 -46.22 9.40 36.00
N ALA A 328 -45.04 8.88 36.39
CA ALA A 328 -44.50 9.05 37.74
C ALA A 328 -42.97 9.30 37.88
N VAL A 329 -42.28 9.85 36.86
CA VAL A 329 -41.02 10.59 37.10
C VAL A 329 -41.19 12.04 36.65
N GLY A 330 -41.67 12.86 37.59
CA GLY A 330 -41.73 14.32 37.50
C GLY A 330 -40.35 14.99 37.51
N ALA A 331 -39.50 14.65 36.54
CA ALA A 331 -38.51 15.60 36.08
C ALA A 331 -39.18 16.41 34.97
N GLU A 332 -39.50 17.67 35.23
CA GLU A 332 -39.76 18.64 34.16
C GLU A 332 -38.69 18.42 33.08
N SER A 333 -39.10 17.94 31.91
CA SER A 333 -38.19 17.54 30.85
C SER A 333 -37.33 18.74 30.46
N ALA A 334 -36.05 18.74 30.81
CA ALA A 334 -35.15 19.88 30.62
C ALA A 334 -34.94 20.26 29.13
N PHE A 335 -35.42 19.44 28.19
CA PHE A 335 -35.30 19.68 26.76
C PHE A 335 -36.65 19.60 26.06
N ASP A 336 -37.07 20.73 25.48
CA ASP A 336 -38.15 20.78 24.51
C ASP A 336 -37.80 19.97 23.25
N ILE A 337 -38.81 19.46 22.53
CA ILE A 337 -38.65 18.67 21.29
C ILE A 337 -37.85 19.46 20.25
N GLY A 338 -38.20 20.74 20.08
CA GLY A 338 -37.52 21.63 19.14
C GLY A 338 -36.05 21.85 19.52
N SER A 339 -35.77 21.98 20.82
CA SER A 339 -34.40 22.09 21.33
C SER A 339 -33.60 20.80 21.12
N THR A 340 -34.23 19.64 21.30
CA THR A 340 -33.61 18.31 21.08
C THR A 340 -33.31 18.09 19.60
N ALA A 341 -34.26 18.35 18.71
CA ALA A 341 -34.07 18.26 17.26
C ALA A 341 -32.95 19.21 16.79
N THR A 342 -32.94 20.44 17.31
CA THR A 342 -31.88 21.42 17.01
C THR A 342 -30.51 20.93 17.49
N LEU A 343 -30.42 20.38 18.71
CA LEU A 343 -29.18 19.84 19.26
C LEU A 343 -28.65 18.67 18.42
N LEU A 344 -29.51 17.72 18.05
CA LEU A 344 -29.15 16.59 17.20
C LEU A 344 -28.70 17.05 15.80
N ALA A 345 -29.37 18.06 15.23
CA ALA A 345 -28.97 18.66 13.96
C ALA A 345 -27.60 19.36 14.04
N VAL A 346 -27.33 20.08 15.13
CA VAL A 346 -26.02 20.72 15.40
C VAL A 346 -24.92 19.66 15.54
N ILE A 347 -25.18 18.58 16.28
CA ILE A 347 -24.25 17.45 16.42
C ILE A 347 -24.00 16.81 15.06
N ALA A 348 -25.05 16.48 14.30
CA ALA A 348 -24.94 15.87 12.99
C ALA A 348 -24.14 16.75 12.02
N GLY A 349 -24.49 18.03 11.89
CA GLY A 349 -23.79 18.98 11.04
C GLY A 349 -22.31 19.13 11.42
N GLY A 350 -22.02 19.29 12.72
CA GLY A 350 -20.66 19.37 13.23
C GLY A 350 -19.83 18.11 12.92
N MET A 351 -20.43 16.92 13.06
CA MET A 351 -19.74 15.65 12.77
C MET A 351 -19.48 15.42 11.28
N VAL A 352 -20.36 15.86 10.37
CA VAL A 352 -20.10 15.82 8.92
C VAL A 352 -18.89 16.69 8.58
N THR A 353 -18.88 17.94 9.04
CA THR A 353 -17.78 18.88 8.81
C THR A 353 -16.47 18.36 9.40
N LEU A 354 -16.51 17.84 10.63
CA LEU A 354 -15.35 17.24 11.29
C LEU A 354 -14.81 16.06 10.49
N THR A 355 -15.67 15.17 10.01
CA THR A 355 -15.29 14.01 9.18
C THR A 355 -14.62 14.46 7.88
N GLY A 356 -15.15 15.49 7.23
CA GLY A 356 -14.55 16.09 6.03
C GLY A 356 -13.15 16.68 6.30
N LEU A 357 -13.00 17.46 7.38
CA LEU A 357 -11.70 18.02 7.80
C LEU A 357 -10.67 16.92 8.08
N VAL A 358 -11.09 15.86 8.75
CA VAL A 358 -10.25 14.71 9.10
C VAL A 358 -9.81 13.95 7.84
N PHE A 359 -10.72 13.74 6.90
CA PHE A 359 -10.40 13.11 5.62
C PHE A 359 -9.37 13.94 4.84
N THR A 360 -9.55 15.26 4.78
CA THR A 360 -8.58 16.18 4.17
C THR A 360 -7.24 16.14 4.89
N ALA A 361 -7.21 16.21 6.22
CA ALA A 361 -5.98 16.18 7.01
C ALA A 361 -5.21 14.86 6.85
N ILE A 362 -5.90 13.71 6.85
CA ILE A 362 -5.28 12.39 6.65
C ILE A 362 -4.76 12.26 5.21
N THR A 363 -5.53 12.70 4.23
CA THR A 363 -5.11 12.68 2.82
C THR A 363 -3.88 13.55 2.60
N LEU A 364 -3.86 14.75 3.17
CA LEU A 364 -2.70 15.65 3.14
C LEU A 364 -1.49 15.04 3.84
N ALA A 365 -1.68 14.43 5.02
CA ALA A 365 -0.59 13.76 5.73
C ALA A 365 -0.03 12.56 4.95
N MET A 366 -0.88 11.80 4.27
CA MET A 366 -0.47 10.72 3.37
C MET A 366 0.28 11.26 2.14
N GLN A 367 -0.20 12.35 1.55
CA GLN A 367 0.45 13.01 0.41
C GLN A 367 1.84 13.51 0.81
N PHE A 368 1.95 14.19 1.95
CA PHE A 368 3.21 14.65 2.53
C PHE A 368 4.15 13.49 2.83
N GLY A 369 3.65 12.41 3.44
CA GLY A 369 4.46 11.21 3.70
C GLY A 369 4.99 10.58 2.41
N ALA A 370 4.15 10.50 1.37
CA ALA A 370 4.53 9.94 0.07
C ALA A 370 5.58 10.80 -0.65
N SER A 371 5.35 12.12 -0.74
CA SER A 371 6.18 13.05 -1.51
C SER A 371 7.43 13.46 -0.74
N GLN A 372 7.29 13.89 0.51
CA GLN A 372 8.39 14.52 1.26
C GLN A 372 9.19 13.56 2.14
N ILE A 373 8.67 12.37 2.50
CA ILE A 373 9.37 11.48 3.46
C ILE A 373 9.76 10.12 2.88
N SER A 374 8.83 9.20 2.67
CA SER A 374 9.07 7.90 2.00
C SER A 374 7.73 7.27 1.68
N VAL A 375 7.60 6.73 0.47
CA VAL A 375 6.38 6.03 0.01
C VAL A 375 6.08 4.82 0.91
N ARG A 376 7.09 4.28 1.60
CA ARG A 376 7.00 3.14 2.52
C ARG A 376 6.29 3.47 3.84
N VAL A 377 6.18 4.75 4.19
CA VAL A 377 5.54 5.22 5.42
C VAL A 377 4.02 5.31 5.28
N VAL A 378 3.50 5.55 4.07
CA VAL A 378 2.07 5.74 3.80
C VAL A 378 1.19 4.56 4.28
N PRO A 379 1.54 3.28 4.00
CA PRO A 379 0.76 2.15 4.50
C PRO A 379 0.73 2.06 6.04
N MET A 380 1.72 2.67 6.71
CA MET A 380 1.80 2.70 8.16
C MET A 380 0.80 3.72 8.72
N LEU A 381 0.71 4.90 8.09
CA LEU A 381 -0.28 5.93 8.45
C LEU A 381 -1.71 5.42 8.31
N GLN A 382 -1.99 4.65 7.25
CA GLN A 382 -3.30 4.04 7.05
C GLN A 382 -3.68 3.00 8.11
N GLN A 383 -2.70 2.45 8.82
CA GLN A 383 -2.91 1.43 9.85
C GLN A 383 -3.02 2.01 11.27
N GLU A 384 -2.77 3.31 11.44
CA GLU A 384 -2.84 3.97 12.73
C GLU A 384 -4.23 3.88 13.36
N LEU A 385 -4.29 3.33 14.58
CA LEU A 385 -5.55 3.04 15.26
C LEU A 385 -6.35 4.31 15.53
N ILE A 386 -5.68 5.36 16.01
CA ILE A 386 -6.33 6.64 16.33
C ILE A 386 -7.01 7.21 15.08
N MET A 387 -6.37 7.18 13.92
CA MET A 387 -6.96 7.67 12.66
C MET A 387 -8.21 6.88 12.28
N ARG A 388 -8.15 5.54 12.37
CA ARG A 388 -9.27 4.65 12.02
C ARG A 388 -10.44 4.74 13.00
N VAL A 389 -10.15 4.84 14.30
CA VAL A 389 -11.17 5.03 15.35
C VAL A 389 -11.80 6.42 15.22
N SER A 390 -11.02 7.46 14.92
CA SER A 390 -11.53 8.83 14.72
C SER A 390 -12.53 8.93 13.59
N ILE A 391 -12.15 8.51 12.38
CA ILE A 391 -13.06 8.50 11.22
C ILE A 391 -14.32 7.69 11.54
N GLY A 392 -14.14 6.52 12.14
CA GLY A 392 -15.26 5.65 12.49
C GLY A 392 -16.22 6.30 13.49
N MET A 393 -15.71 6.87 14.58
CA MET A 393 -16.52 7.49 15.63
C MET A 393 -17.24 8.75 15.13
N PHE A 394 -16.60 9.60 14.33
CA PHE A 394 -17.25 10.80 13.80
C PHE A 394 -18.39 10.45 12.85
N LEU A 395 -18.15 9.49 11.94
CA LEU A 395 -19.19 9.01 11.03
C LEU A 395 -20.31 8.28 11.79
N SER A 396 -19.97 7.53 12.83
CA SER A 396 -20.94 6.81 13.67
C SER A 396 -21.82 7.77 14.47
N THR A 397 -21.24 8.83 15.04
CA THR A 397 -21.96 9.87 15.81
C THR A 397 -22.87 10.68 14.89
N PHE A 398 -22.41 10.99 13.68
CA PHE A 398 -23.24 11.61 12.64
C PHE A 398 -24.47 10.74 12.30
N VAL A 399 -24.24 9.47 11.93
CA VAL A 399 -25.33 8.56 11.56
C VAL A 399 -26.29 8.35 12.72
N PHE A 400 -25.77 8.19 13.95
CA PHE A 400 -26.58 8.07 15.15
C PHE A 400 -27.50 9.29 15.34
N ALA A 401 -26.94 10.50 15.32
CA ALA A 401 -27.72 11.73 15.50
C ALA A 401 -28.78 11.92 14.40
N VAL A 402 -28.48 11.55 13.15
CA VAL A 402 -29.44 11.61 12.03
C VAL A 402 -30.57 10.60 12.21
N VAL A 403 -30.28 9.36 12.65
CA VAL A 403 -31.32 8.35 12.86
C VAL A 403 -32.30 8.80 13.94
N ILE A 404 -31.79 9.26 15.10
CA ILE A 404 -32.64 9.76 16.19
C ILE A 404 -33.43 11.02 15.76
N ALA A 405 -32.79 11.95 15.05
CA ALA A 405 -33.48 13.15 14.55
C ALA A 405 -34.55 12.82 13.50
N SER A 406 -34.31 11.81 12.67
CA SER A 406 -35.28 11.35 11.66
C SER A 406 -36.47 10.66 12.31
N ASP A 407 -36.22 9.84 13.33
CA ASP A 407 -37.27 9.20 14.12
C ASP A 407 -38.17 10.23 14.81
N LEU A 408 -37.57 11.20 15.51
CA LEU A 408 -38.28 12.32 16.15
C LEU A 408 -39.13 13.14 15.16
N ALA A 409 -38.68 13.28 13.92
CA ALA A 409 -39.41 13.98 12.86
C ALA A 409 -40.57 13.15 12.27
N LEU A 410 -40.51 11.82 12.36
CA LEU A 410 -41.49 10.91 11.76
C LEU A 410 -42.53 10.40 12.76
N SER A 411 -42.16 10.21 14.04
CA SER A 411 -43.04 9.65 15.07
C SER A 411 -44.17 10.62 15.47
N GLY A 412 -43.93 11.94 15.40
CA GLY A 412 -44.91 12.96 15.78
C GLY A 412 -45.25 12.93 17.28
N GLU A 413 -44.42 12.28 18.09
CA GLU A 413 -44.59 12.14 19.54
C GLU A 413 -44.32 13.46 20.27
N THR A 414 -44.94 13.63 21.43
CA THR A 414 -44.86 14.87 22.24
C THR A 414 -43.75 14.87 23.30
N THR A 415 -43.01 13.77 23.42
CA THR A 415 -41.98 13.60 24.44
C THR A 415 -40.61 13.46 23.77
N ALA A 416 -39.62 14.22 24.25
CA ALA A 416 -38.27 14.14 23.69
C ALA A 416 -37.54 12.85 24.16
N PRO A 417 -36.79 12.14 23.28
CA PRO A 417 -36.08 10.91 23.64
C PRO A 417 -34.83 11.21 24.48
N ILE A 418 -34.97 11.16 25.81
CA ILE A 418 -33.94 11.62 26.76
C ILE A 418 -32.70 10.73 26.72
N ILE A 419 -32.87 9.41 26.62
CA ILE A 419 -31.75 8.46 26.66
C ILE A 419 -30.93 8.59 25.39
N SER A 420 -31.58 8.56 24.22
CA SER A 420 -30.92 8.76 22.93
C SER A 420 -30.19 10.09 22.85
N THR A 421 -30.80 11.18 23.33
CA THR A 421 -30.18 12.51 23.33
C THR A 421 -28.96 12.58 24.24
N SER A 422 -29.02 11.98 25.43
CA SER A 422 -27.89 11.90 26.35
C SER A 422 -26.72 11.11 25.77
N ILE A 423 -27.00 9.99 25.07
CA ILE A 423 -25.99 9.21 24.36
C ILE A 423 -25.39 10.00 23.19
N ALA A 424 -26.20 10.76 22.44
CA ALA A 424 -25.71 11.62 21.36
C ALA A 424 -24.71 12.67 21.88
N ILE A 425 -25.01 13.33 23.01
CA ILE A 425 -24.11 14.30 23.66
C ILE A 425 -22.80 13.60 24.10
N LEU A 426 -22.89 12.43 24.72
CA LEU A 426 -21.71 11.67 25.13
C LEU A 426 -20.83 11.29 23.93
N LEU A 427 -21.43 10.80 22.85
CA LEU A 427 -20.71 10.47 21.61
C LEU A 427 -20.06 11.70 20.97
N ALA A 428 -20.72 12.87 21.02
CA ALA A 428 -20.16 14.14 20.55
C ALA A 428 -18.95 14.57 21.40
N LEU A 429 -19.03 14.45 22.73
CA LEU A 429 -17.90 14.74 23.63
C LEU A 429 -16.72 13.80 23.38
N VAL A 430 -16.96 12.49 23.30
CA VAL A 430 -15.93 11.50 22.95
C VAL A 430 -15.29 11.86 21.61
N SER A 431 -16.10 12.26 20.62
CA SER A 431 -15.62 12.69 19.31
C SER A 431 -14.72 13.94 19.40
N ALA A 432 -15.07 14.92 20.24
CA ALA A 432 -14.23 16.09 20.46
C ALA A 432 -12.85 15.73 21.03
N PHE A 433 -12.78 14.86 22.05
CA PHE A 433 -11.50 14.38 22.60
C PHE A 433 -10.68 13.61 21.55
N LEU A 434 -11.34 12.77 20.78
CA LEU A 434 -10.72 11.97 19.74
C LEU A 434 -10.15 12.84 18.61
N PHE A 435 -10.79 13.96 18.30
CA PHE A 435 -10.26 14.96 17.35
C PHE A 435 -8.96 15.58 17.84
N ILE A 436 -8.86 15.96 19.11
CA ILE A 436 -7.61 16.47 19.70
C ILE A 436 -6.50 15.41 19.60
N ALA A 437 -6.81 14.15 19.93
CA ALA A 437 -5.88 13.03 19.81
C ALA A 437 -5.43 12.80 18.36
N LEU A 438 -6.34 12.94 17.39
CA LEU A 438 -6.04 12.84 15.97
C LEU A 438 -5.08 13.94 15.51
N VAL A 439 -5.36 15.21 15.85
CA VAL A 439 -4.51 16.34 15.46
C VAL A 439 -3.09 16.15 16.01
N SER A 440 -2.97 15.72 17.27
CA SER A 440 -1.68 15.36 17.88
C SER A 440 -0.98 14.24 17.10
N ARG A 441 -1.72 13.19 16.70
CA ARG A 441 -1.17 12.06 15.95
C ARG A 441 -0.68 12.47 14.55
N VAL A 442 -1.44 13.30 13.84
CA VAL A 442 -1.05 13.84 12.53
C VAL A 442 0.22 14.71 12.68
N GLY A 443 0.27 15.59 13.70
CA GLY A 443 1.45 16.41 13.95
C GLY A 443 2.71 15.58 14.26
N MET A 444 2.58 14.48 15.00
CA MET A 444 3.71 13.57 15.24
C MET A 444 4.21 12.88 13.98
N VAL A 445 3.30 12.52 13.07
CA VAL A 445 3.63 11.87 11.79
C VAL A 445 4.39 12.80 10.85
N LEU A 446 4.02 14.08 10.83
CA LEU A 446 4.68 15.09 9.98
C LEU A 446 6.08 15.46 10.49
N ASN A 447 6.44 15.12 11.73
CA ASN A 447 7.77 15.36 12.28
C ASN A 447 8.77 14.29 11.80
N SER A 448 9.62 14.65 10.83
CA SER A 448 10.57 13.71 10.20
C SER A 448 11.53 13.05 11.20
N SER A 449 12.00 13.77 12.23
CA SER A 449 12.95 13.21 13.20
C SER A 449 12.29 12.21 14.17
N ARG A 450 11.02 12.41 14.55
CA ARG A 450 10.26 11.43 15.33
C ARG A 450 9.96 10.18 14.50
N LEU A 451 9.56 10.38 13.25
CA LEU A 451 9.27 9.28 12.34
C LEU A 451 10.54 8.46 12.05
N LEU A 452 11.67 9.12 11.81
CA LEU A 452 12.95 8.47 11.57
C LEU A 452 13.38 7.58 12.76
N ARG A 453 13.32 8.12 14.00
CA ARG A 453 13.55 7.33 15.22
C ARG A 453 12.63 6.12 15.32
N TRP A 454 11.37 6.30 14.97
CA TRP A 454 10.40 5.21 15.01
C TRP A 454 10.69 4.14 13.93
N ILE A 455 11.06 4.53 12.70
CA ILE A 455 11.47 3.59 11.64
C ILE A 455 12.72 2.83 12.09
N ALA A 456 13.70 3.51 12.67
CA ALA A 456 14.91 2.88 13.21
C ALA A 456 14.56 1.86 14.31
N ALA A 457 13.65 2.18 15.23
CA ALA A 457 13.18 1.24 16.26
C ALA A 457 12.47 0.00 15.65
N GLN A 458 11.70 0.19 14.56
CA GLN A 458 11.08 -0.92 13.83
C GLN A 458 12.12 -1.79 13.10
N GLY A 459 13.14 -1.16 12.50
CA GLY A 459 14.30 -1.84 11.90
C GLY A 459 15.08 -2.65 12.93
N ARG A 460 15.36 -2.07 14.11
CA ARG A 460 15.99 -2.79 15.23
C ARG A 460 15.17 -4.00 15.66
N SER A 461 13.85 -3.81 15.77
CA SER A 461 12.93 -4.91 16.11
C SER A 461 12.88 -5.99 15.02
N SER A 462 13.04 -5.64 13.73
CA SER A 462 13.11 -6.63 12.65
C SER A 462 14.42 -7.40 12.65
N ILE A 463 15.55 -6.75 13.00
CA ILE A 463 16.85 -7.41 13.19
C ILE A 463 16.74 -8.50 14.27
N VAL A 464 16.20 -8.17 15.44
CA VAL A 464 16.03 -9.15 16.54
C VAL A 464 15.10 -10.30 16.14
N ARG A 465 14.07 -10.04 15.32
CA ARG A 465 13.17 -11.10 14.82
C ARG A 465 13.84 -12.01 13.79
N THR A 466 14.68 -11.45 12.93
CA THR A 466 15.40 -12.20 11.89
C THR A 466 16.55 -13.00 12.48
N TYR A 467 17.25 -12.47 13.50
CA TYR A 467 18.39 -13.09 14.16
C TYR A 467 18.16 -13.26 15.67
N PRO A 468 17.29 -14.21 16.10
CA PRO A 468 16.95 -14.39 17.51
C PRO A 468 18.06 -15.04 18.35
N GLY A 469 18.94 -15.86 17.75
CA GLY A 469 19.92 -16.71 18.46
C GLY A 469 21.04 -15.97 19.18
N PHE A 470 21.27 -14.69 18.84
CA PHE A 470 22.34 -13.88 19.43
C PHE A 470 22.27 -13.72 20.96
N ILE A 471 21.07 -13.72 21.56
CA ILE A 471 20.92 -13.51 23.00
C ILE A 471 21.29 -14.77 23.80
N GLU A 472 20.92 -15.96 23.31
CA GLU A 472 21.21 -17.22 24.00
C GLU A 472 22.72 -17.51 24.07
N GLU A 473 23.48 -17.13 23.05
CA GLU A 473 24.94 -17.31 23.01
C GLU A 473 25.69 -16.34 23.92
N LEU A 474 25.24 -15.09 24.05
CA LEU A 474 25.81 -14.12 25.01
C LEU A 474 25.60 -14.56 26.47
N GLU A 475 24.51 -15.29 26.74
CA GLU A 475 24.20 -15.80 28.07
C GLU A 475 24.90 -17.14 28.39
N GLN A 476 25.26 -17.93 27.38
CA GLN A 476 25.80 -19.29 27.56
C GLN A 476 27.28 -19.45 27.16
N GLY A 477 27.87 -18.54 26.40
CA GLY A 477 29.27 -18.59 25.97
C GLY A 477 30.25 -17.94 26.96
N PRO A 478 31.53 -18.38 27.02
CA PRO A 478 32.58 -17.58 27.64
C PRO A 478 32.61 -16.23 26.91
N ARG A 479 32.65 -15.12 27.66
CA ARG A 479 32.89 -13.80 27.05
C ARG A 479 34.16 -13.91 26.21
N PRO A 480 34.12 -13.66 24.89
CA PRO A 480 35.33 -13.71 24.09
C PRO A 480 36.30 -12.63 24.62
N ASP A 481 37.47 -13.05 25.10
CA ASP A 481 38.56 -12.14 25.42
C ASP A 481 39.00 -11.47 24.11
N PHE A 482 38.69 -10.19 23.95
CA PHE A 482 39.00 -9.38 22.77
C PHE A 482 40.52 -9.11 22.59
N ALA A 483 41.39 -9.83 23.30
CA ALA A 483 42.83 -9.52 23.39
C ALA A 483 43.78 -10.59 22.80
N ALA A 484 43.29 -11.76 22.36
CA ALA A 484 44.16 -12.80 21.81
C ALA A 484 43.86 -13.05 20.33
N ALA A 485 44.64 -12.42 19.45
CA ALA A 485 44.68 -12.74 18.04
C ALA A 485 45.22 -14.18 17.85
N PRO A 486 44.48 -15.10 17.23
CA PRO A 486 45.07 -16.34 16.75
C PRO A 486 45.98 -16.01 15.57
N ASP A 487 47.20 -16.55 15.62
CA ASP A 487 48.27 -16.35 14.65
C ASP A 487 47.79 -16.67 13.22
N LEU A 488 47.61 -15.63 12.41
CA LEU A 488 47.03 -15.67 11.07
C LEU A 488 48.08 -16.17 10.07
N LYS A 489 48.27 -17.49 10.01
CA LYS A 489 48.65 -18.14 8.75
C LYS A 489 47.40 -18.16 7.87
N THR A 490 47.30 -17.17 7.01
CA THR A 490 46.33 -17.09 5.90
C THR A 490 46.21 -18.44 5.20
N PRO A 491 45.03 -19.08 5.15
CA PRO A 491 44.76 -20.05 4.11
C PRO A 491 44.51 -19.24 2.85
N VAL A 492 45.58 -18.97 2.10
CA VAL A 492 45.48 -18.66 0.68
C VAL A 492 44.77 -19.85 0.06
N LEU A 493 43.55 -19.65 -0.43
CA LEU A 493 42.80 -20.64 -1.19
C LEU A 493 43.58 -20.88 -2.50
N LYS A 494 44.58 -21.76 -2.46
CA LYS A 494 45.24 -22.29 -3.64
C LYS A 494 44.24 -23.20 -4.33
N THR A 495 43.73 -22.77 -5.46
CA THR A 495 43.06 -23.62 -6.45
C THR A 495 44.04 -24.69 -6.92
N GLN A 496 44.00 -25.86 -6.29
CA GLN A 496 44.53 -27.09 -6.88
C GLN A 496 43.41 -27.78 -7.65
N PRO A 497 43.65 -28.23 -8.90
CA PRO A 497 42.73 -29.09 -9.61
C PRO A 497 42.86 -30.50 -9.04
N ASN A 498 41.95 -30.93 -8.16
CA ASN A 498 41.90 -32.32 -7.72
C ASN A 498 40.67 -33.02 -8.29
N ASP A 499 40.98 -33.97 -9.18
CA ASP A 499 40.19 -35.13 -9.56
C ASP A 499 39.69 -35.88 -8.31
N HIS A 500 38.45 -35.65 -7.88
CA HIS A 500 37.75 -36.61 -7.02
C HIS A 500 36.25 -36.68 -7.38
N MET A 501 35.95 -37.73 -8.14
CA MET A 501 34.73 -38.56 -8.12
C MET A 501 33.40 -37.83 -7.91
N SER A 502 32.71 -37.61 -9.02
CA SER A 502 31.30 -37.21 -9.11
C SER A 502 30.40 -38.17 -8.32
N GLU A 503 29.90 -37.76 -7.16
CA GLU A 503 28.69 -38.37 -6.60
C GLU A 503 27.51 -38.12 -7.56
N PRO A 504 26.57 -39.06 -7.70
CA PRO A 504 25.51 -38.94 -8.69
C PRO A 504 24.66 -37.70 -8.40
N LEU A 505 24.52 -36.82 -9.41
CA LEU A 505 23.60 -35.69 -9.38
C LEU A 505 22.22 -36.19 -8.92
N GLY A 506 21.83 -35.85 -7.70
CA GLY A 506 20.43 -35.97 -7.29
C GLY A 506 19.57 -35.13 -8.23
N GLU A 507 18.35 -35.58 -8.51
CA GLU A 507 17.41 -34.78 -9.29
C GLU A 507 17.17 -33.43 -8.57
N SER A 508 17.42 -32.31 -9.25
CA SER A 508 17.02 -30.96 -8.80
C SER A 508 15.63 -30.63 -9.31
N ARG A 509 14.77 -30.11 -8.42
CA ARG A 509 13.44 -29.63 -8.79
C ARG A 509 13.17 -28.23 -8.29
N THR A 510 12.87 -27.35 -9.24
CA THR A 510 12.46 -25.98 -8.94
C THR A 510 10.96 -25.88 -8.71
N ILE A 511 10.57 -25.13 -7.69
CA ILE A 511 9.18 -24.73 -7.44
C ILE A 511 9.05 -23.25 -7.75
N ARG A 512 8.12 -22.92 -8.66
CA ARG A 512 7.88 -21.56 -9.14
C ARG A 512 6.57 -20.99 -8.61
N LEU A 513 6.49 -19.66 -8.53
CA LEU A 513 5.27 -18.93 -8.19
C LEU A 513 4.27 -18.95 -9.37
N ARG A 514 3.48 -20.02 -9.48
CA ARG A 514 2.47 -20.19 -10.55
C ARG A 514 1.15 -19.46 -10.30
N GLN A 515 0.84 -19.12 -9.04
CA GLN A 515 -0.40 -18.43 -8.66
C GLN A 515 -0.05 -17.05 -8.13
N LEU A 516 -0.64 -16.01 -8.73
CA LEU A 516 -0.55 -14.66 -8.20
C LEU A 516 -1.24 -14.61 -6.84
N SER A 517 -0.49 -14.20 -5.82
CA SER A 517 -1.07 -13.86 -4.53
C SER A 517 -1.91 -12.58 -4.68
N PRO A 518 -3.20 -12.59 -4.31
CA PRO A 518 -4.05 -11.40 -4.36
C PRO A 518 -3.68 -10.37 -3.29
N ASP A 519 -2.92 -10.78 -2.27
CA ASP A 519 -2.51 -9.92 -1.16
C ASP A 519 -1.23 -9.13 -1.51
N GLY A 520 -0.58 -9.47 -2.64
CA GLY A 520 0.63 -8.85 -3.18
C GLY A 520 1.76 -9.83 -3.47
N ARG A 521 2.89 -9.32 -4.00
CA ARG A 521 4.02 -10.11 -4.51
C ARG A 521 5.32 -10.02 -3.70
N ILE A 522 5.33 -9.21 -2.65
CA ILE A 522 6.50 -9.08 -1.78
C ILE A 522 6.50 -10.21 -0.77
N LEU A 523 7.61 -10.91 -0.61
CA LEU A 523 7.75 -11.93 0.42
C LEU A 523 7.87 -11.28 1.80
N LEU A 524 6.87 -11.45 2.67
CA LEU A 524 6.82 -10.80 3.98
C LEU A 524 7.38 -11.65 5.12
N ALA A 525 7.28 -12.98 5.01
CA ALA A 525 7.83 -13.90 6.01
C ALA A 525 8.00 -15.32 5.46
N VAL A 526 8.95 -16.03 6.06
CA VAL A 526 9.28 -17.44 5.77
C VAL A 526 9.22 -18.25 7.06
N ASN A 527 8.54 -19.40 7.03
CA ASN A 527 8.51 -20.35 8.15
C ASN A 527 9.69 -21.32 8.08
N LEU A 528 10.88 -20.86 8.49
CA LEU A 528 12.13 -21.64 8.42
C LEU A 528 12.00 -23.00 9.10
N SER A 529 11.55 -23.03 10.35
CA SER A 529 11.34 -24.30 11.08
C SER A 529 10.30 -25.20 10.43
N GLY A 530 9.33 -24.64 9.68
CA GLY A 530 8.38 -25.40 8.87
C GLY A 530 9.05 -26.06 7.67
N ILE A 531 9.90 -25.32 6.97
CA ILE A 531 10.69 -25.81 5.83
C ILE A 531 11.69 -26.86 6.29
N GLU A 532 12.36 -26.66 7.42
CA GLU A 532 13.37 -27.58 7.96
C GLU A 532 12.78 -28.95 8.27
N ARG A 533 11.61 -28.98 8.93
CA ARG A 533 10.86 -30.22 9.15
C ARG A 533 10.43 -30.89 7.85
N LEU A 534 10.12 -30.13 6.80
CA LEU A 534 9.79 -30.71 5.49
C LEU A 534 11.04 -31.27 4.80
N ALA A 535 12.18 -30.58 4.91
CA ALA A 535 13.47 -31.01 4.40
C ALA A 535 13.92 -32.32 5.06
N GLU A 536 13.85 -32.43 6.39
CA GLU A 536 14.12 -33.67 7.12
C GLU A 536 13.17 -34.80 6.73
N LYS A 537 11.86 -34.51 6.73
CA LYS A 537 10.83 -35.51 6.40
C LYS A 537 11.00 -36.07 5.00
N TRP A 538 11.46 -35.25 4.05
CA TRP A 538 11.66 -35.66 2.66
C TRP A 538 13.10 -36.12 2.38
N GLY A 539 14.03 -35.95 3.32
CA GLY A 539 15.44 -36.27 3.13
C GLY A 539 16.13 -35.40 2.07
N VAL A 540 15.62 -34.20 1.80
CA VAL A 540 16.10 -33.27 0.75
C VAL A 540 16.81 -32.07 1.37
N THR A 541 17.54 -31.31 0.54
CA THR A 541 17.96 -29.94 0.83
C THR A 541 17.04 -28.97 0.08
N ILE A 542 16.73 -27.84 0.70
CA ILE A 542 15.77 -26.85 0.18
C ILE A 542 16.41 -25.48 0.24
N GLU A 543 16.75 -24.92 -0.91
CA GLU A 543 17.20 -23.54 -1.03
C GLU A 543 16.00 -22.62 -1.27
N VAL A 544 15.91 -21.54 -0.48
CA VAL A 544 14.91 -20.49 -0.65
C VAL A 544 15.55 -19.39 -1.47
N MET A 545 15.06 -19.17 -2.68
CA MET A 545 15.68 -18.20 -3.59
C MET A 545 15.38 -16.73 -3.23
N PRO A 546 14.14 -16.34 -2.88
CA PRO A 546 13.84 -14.95 -2.58
C PRO A 546 14.12 -14.56 -1.13
N TYR A 547 14.59 -13.33 -0.94
CA TYR A 547 14.78 -12.72 0.38
C TYR A 547 13.48 -12.15 0.96
N VAL A 548 13.41 -12.07 2.29
CA VAL A 548 12.30 -11.36 2.95
C VAL A 548 12.36 -9.86 2.62
N GLY A 549 11.27 -9.35 2.05
CA GLY A 549 11.14 -7.98 1.53
C GLY A 549 11.35 -7.87 0.02
N GLU A 550 11.71 -8.96 -0.67
CA GLU A 550 11.90 -8.99 -2.12
C GLU A 550 10.57 -9.11 -2.87
N PHE A 551 10.49 -8.44 -4.02
CA PHE A 551 9.41 -8.62 -4.98
C PHE A 551 9.63 -9.90 -5.79
N VAL A 552 8.67 -10.81 -5.73
CA VAL A 552 8.73 -12.06 -6.48
C VAL A 552 7.88 -11.94 -7.75
N ALA A 553 8.56 -11.96 -8.90
CA ALA A 553 7.93 -11.90 -10.21
C ALA A 553 7.07 -13.14 -10.50
N GLN A 554 6.24 -13.04 -11.55
CA GLN A 554 5.48 -14.20 -12.02
C GLN A 554 6.42 -15.32 -12.45
N ASP A 555 6.07 -16.56 -12.09
CA ASP A 555 6.84 -17.75 -12.47
C ASP A 555 8.31 -17.74 -12.02
N ALA A 556 8.68 -16.81 -11.11
CA ALA A 556 9.98 -16.81 -10.45
C ALA A 556 10.17 -18.07 -9.62
N VAL A 557 11.41 -18.53 -9.53
CA VAL A 557 11.79 -19.68 -8.70
C VAL A 557 11.73 -19.27 -7.23
N LEU A 558 10.99 -20.04 -6.44
CA LEU A 558 10.83 -19.83 -5.00
C LEU A 558 11.71 -20.78 -4.20
N PHE A 559 11.78 -22.03 -4.66
CA PHE A 559 12.57 -23.07 -4.03
C PHE A 559 13.33 -23.87 -5.06
N GLU A 560 14.58 -24.17 -4.75
CA GLU A 560 15.34 -25.24 -5.38
C GLU A 560 15.45 -26.39 -4.38
N VAL A 561 15.06 -27.59 -4.81
CA VAL A 561 15.04 -28.77 -3.94
C VAL A 561 15.89 -29.86 -4.55
N ASN A 562 16.91 -30.28 -3.79
CA ASN A 562 17.89 -31.27 -4.22
C ASN A 562 17.81 -32.50 -3.31
N GLY A 563 17.77 -33.69 -3.90
CA GLY A 563 17.83 -34.92 -3.12
C GLY A 563 17.57 -36.20 -3.93
N PRO A 564 17.85 -37.36 -3.34
CA PRO A 564 17.82 -38.65 -4.05
C PRO A 564 16.42 -39.13 -4.43
N GLN A 565 15.36 -38.63 -3.76
CA GLN A 565 13.96 -38.96 -4.06
C GLN A 565 13.05 -37.73 -3.88
N LEU A 566 12.63 -37.09 -4.97
CA LEU A 566 11.79 -35.89 -4.96
C LEU A 566 10.30 -36.15 -4.67
N ARG A 567 9.98 -36.93 -3.64
CA ARG A 567 8.59 -37.15 -3.18
C ARG A 567 8.10 -35.98 -2.33
N MET A 568 7.92 -34.84 -2.98
CA MET A 568 7.57 -33.58 -2.32
C MET A 568 6.15 -33.10 -2.66
N ARG A 569 5.59 -32.27 -1.78
CA ARG A 569 4.28 -31.63 -1.96
C ARG A 569 4.46 -30.10 -2.03
N PRO A 570 4.53 -29.49 -3.23
CA PRO A 570 4.84 -28.06 -3.37
C PRO A 570 3.94 -27.12 -2.57
N HIS A 571 2.65 -27.46 -2.41
CA HIS A 571 1.71 -26.65 -1.63
C HIS A 571 2.09 -26.53 -0.14
N GLN A 572 2.82 -27.51 0.42
CA GLN A 572 3.28 -27.46 1.81
C GLN A 572 4.41 -26.44 1.99
N LEU A 573 5.30 -26.30 1.00
CA LEU A 573 6.31 -25.24 0.96
C LEU A 573 5.66 -23.87 0.70
N MET A 574 4.68 -23.78 -0.20
CA MET A 574 3.92 -22.53 -0.41
C MET A 574 3.22 -22.05 0.87
N ALA A 575 2.70 -22.96 1.69
CA ALA A 575 2.08 -22.61 2.97
C ALA A 575 3.07 -22.07 4.03
N CYS A 576 4.37 -22.23 3.79
CA CYS A 576 5.45 -21.69 4.61
C CYS A 576 5.88 -20.27 4.19
N LEU A 577 5.30 -19.72 3.11
CA LEU A 577 5.55 -18.35 2.66
C LEU A 577 4.32 -17.46 2.92
N VAL A 578 4.57 -16.19 3.24
CA VAL A 578 3.53 -15.15 3.30
C VAL A 578 3.90 -14.05 2.32
N PHE A 579 3.04 -13.79 1.35
CA PHE A 579 3.19 -12.68 0.40
C PHE A 579 2.28 -11.52 0.77
N GLY A 580 2.67 -10.30 0.37
CA GLY A 580 1.86 -9.11 0.55
C GLY A 580 2.29 -7.91 -0.32
N ASP A 581 1.54 -6.82 -0.26
CA ASP A 581 1.80 -5.58 -1.02
C ASP A 581 2.66 -4.56 -0.25
N THR A 582 3.07 -4.86 0.99
CA THR A 582 3.68 -3.86 1.88
C THR A 582 5.20 -3.84 1.81
N HIS A 583 5.76 -2.71 1.36
CA HIS A 583 7.14 -2.30 1.62
C HIS A 583 7.31 -1.69 3.04
N SER A 584 6.62 -2.24 4.05
CA SER A 584 6.70 -1.70 5.42
C SER A 584 8.11 -1.92 5.99
N PRO A 585 8.74 -0.91 6.64
CA PRO A 585 10.05 -1.06 7.28
C PRO A 585 10.07 -2.11 8.41
N THR A 586 8.89 -2.54 8.88
CA THR A 586 8.76 -3.61 9.88
C THR A 586 9.04 -5.01 9.32
N VAL A 587 9.06 -5.18 7.99
CA VAL A 587 9.08 -6.50 7.34
C VAL A 587 10.45 -7.16 7.47
N SER A 588 11.52 -6.43 7.18
CA SER A 588 12.90 -6.95 7.24
C SER A 588 13.88 -5.84 7.64
N PRO A 589 15.10 -6.19 8.09
CA PRO A 589 16.15 -5.22 8.34
C PRO A 589 16.45 -4.36 7.10
N ALA A 590 16.52 -4.99 5.93
CA ALA A 590 16.71 -4.31 4.65
C ALA A 590 15.61 -3.29 4.38
N ALA A 591 14.33 -3.63 4.62
CA ALA A 591 13.23 -2.68 4.44
C ALA A 591 13.32 -1.47 5.39
N GLY A 592 13.82 -1.68 6.62
CA GLY A 592 14.09 -0.61 7.57
C GLY A 592 15.22 0.32 7.11
N LEU A 593 16.36 -0.26 6.68
CA LEU A 593 17.50 0.49 6.14
C LEU A 593 17.08 1.29 4.89
N THR A 594 16.43 0.65 3.91
CA THR A 594 15.96 1.31 2.70
C THR A 594 14.98 2.44 3.01
N ALA A 595 14.08 2.28 3.98
CA ALA A 595 13.17 3.37 4.36
C ALA A 595 13.90 4.57 4.96
N ILE A 596 15.00 4.36 5.69
CA ILE A 596 15.85 5.44 6.21
C ILE A 596 16.66 6.09 5.07
N VAL A 597 17.19 5.29 4.15
CA VAL A 597 17.89 5.77 2.96
C VAL A 597 16.96 6.59 2.06
N ASP A 598 15.72 6.17 1.85
CA ASP A 598 14.71 6.95 1.11
C ASP A 598 14.54 8.36 1.71
N ILE A 599 14.59 8.48 3.05
CA ILE A 599 14.50 9.77 3.77
C ILE A 599 15.76 10.60 3.55
N ALA A 600 16.94 9.96 3.60
CA ALA A 600 18.21 10.64 3.31
C ALA A 600 18.24 11.17 1.87
N LEU A 601 17.90 10.33 0.89
CA LEU A 601 17.87 10.69 -0.54
C LEU A 601 16.91 11.83 -0.83
N LYS A 602 15.73 11.84 -0.18
CA LYS A 602 14.81 12.98 -0.28
C LYS A 602 15.38 14.24 0.35
N GLY A 603 16.02 14.14 1.51
CA GLY A 603 16.76 15.25 2.11
C GLY A 603 17.81 15.83 1.15
N LEU A 604 18.56 14.97 0.46
CA LEU A 604 19.60 15.36 -0.51
C LEU A 604 19.05 15.80 -1.87
N SER A 605 17.76 15.60 -2.15
CA SER A 605 17.19 15.96 -3.45
C SER A 605 17.29 17.47 -3.70
N PRO A 606 17.50 17.92 -4.94
CA PRO A 606 17.61 19.36 -5.27
C PRO A 606 16.39 20.19 -4.84
N ALA A 607 15.21 19.56 -4.72
CA ALA A 607 13.98 20.22 -4.32
C ALA A 607 13.91 20.50 -2.81
N ILE A 608 14.63 19.75 -1.97
CA ILE A 608 14.63 19.90 -0.50
C ILE A 608 15.97 20.47 -0.02
N ASN A 609 17.10 19.92 -0.48
CA ASN A 609 18.46 20.34 -0.16
C ASN A 609 18.74 20.52 1.35
N ASP A 610 18.39 19.50 2.14
CA ASP A 610 18.54 19.43 3.59
C ASP A 610 19.55 18.33 3.99
N PRO A 611 20.86 18.63 3.96
CA PRO A 611 21.90 17.67 4.35
C PRO A 611 21.85 17.28 5.82
N GLY A 612 21.29 18.14 6.70
CA GLY A 612 21.11 17.83 8.12
C GLY A 612 20.16 16.66 8.34
N ARG A 613 19.08 16.55 7.54
CA ARG A 613 18.19 15.38 7.55
C ARG A 613 18.90 14.11 7.08
N ALA A 614 19.79 14.20 6.10
CA ALA A 614 20.59 13.05 5.65
C ALA A 614 21.59 12.59 6.73
N VAL A 615 22.24 13.51 7.45
CA VAL A 615 23.10 13.18 8.60
C VAL A 615 22.32 12.44 9.69
N GLN A 616 21.13 12.92 10.07
CA GLN A 616 20.28 12.23 11.05
C GLN A 616 19.90 10.82 10.59
N ALA A 617 19.66 10.63 9.28
CA ALA A 617 19.39 9.31 8.73
C ALA A 617 20.62 8.40 8.83
N ILE A 618 21.83 8.93 8.55
CA ILE A 618 23.09 8.19 8.68
C ILE A 618 23.34 7.77 10.14
N ASP A 619 23.02 8.60 11.13
CA ASP A 619 23.13 8.22 12.55
C ASP A 619 22.32 6.96 12.89
N HIS A 620 21.09 6.89 12.38
CA HIS A 620 20.25 5.72 12.58
C HIS A 620 20.69 4.50 11.76
N LEU A 621 21.31 4.71 10.58
CA LEU A 621 21.90 3.63 9.80
C LEU A 621 23.13 3.04 10.50
N GLU A 622 24.00 3.87 11.07
CA GLU A 622 25.16 3.43 11.86
C GLU A 622 24.72 2.52 13.02
N ASP A 623 23.73 2.95 13.80
CA ASP A 623 23.19 2.18 14.93
C ASP A 623 22.59 0.82 14.49
N LEU A 624 21.86 0.79 13.36
CA LEU A 624 21.31 -0.44 12.82
C LEU A 624 22.40 -1.38 12.28
N LEU A 625 23.42 -0.85 11.60
CA LEU A 625 24.57 -1.62 11.11
C LEU A 625 25.40 -2.19 12.27
N MET A 626 25.64 -1.41 13.32
CA MET A 626 26.28 -1.86 14.56
C MET A 626 25.49 -2.99 15.24
N THR A 627 24.16 -2.94 15.18
CA THR A 627 23.30 -4.01 15.70
C THR A 627 23.33 -5.26 14.80
N LEU A 628 23.44 -5.09 13.48
CA LEU A 628 23.46 -6.16 12.48
C LEU A 628 24.80 -6.91 12.43
N ALA A 629 25.92 -6.20 12.45
CA ALA A 629 27.26 -6.72 12.22
C ALA A 629 27.56 -8.03 12.98
N PRO A 630 27.44 -8.09 14.33
CA PRO A 630 27.73 -9.31 15.06
C PRO A 630 26.73 -10.44 14.80
N ARG A 631 25.46 -10.11 14.53
CA ARG A 631 24.38 -11.10 14.29
C ARG A 631 24.52 -11.80 12.95
N VAL A 632 24.86 -11.04 11.91
CA VAL A 632 25.09 -11.58 10.56
C VAL A 632 26.31 -12.49 10.55
N ARG A 633 27.35 -12.15 11.34
CA ARG A 633 28.57 -12.95 11.46
C ARG A 633 28.34 -14.32 12.09
N LEU A 634 27.58 -14.38 13.19
CA LEU A 634 27.25 -15.64 13.86
C LEU A 634 26.42 -16.55 12.94
N GLU A 635 25.39 -16.01 12.29
CA GLU A 635 24.56 -16.78 11.35
C GLU A 635 25.40 -17.38 10.20
N ALA A 636 26.36 -16.62 9.66
CA ALA A 636 27.26 -17.14 8.63
C ALA A 636 28.10 -18.33 9.14
N SER A 637 28.47 -18.31 10.42
CA SER A 637 29.22 -19.39 11.07
C SER A 637 28.36 -20.64 11.31
N ASP A 638 27.09 -20.48 11.69
CA ASP A 638 26.14 -21.57 11.96
C ASP A 638 25.54 -22.17 10.67
N SER A 639 25.44 -21.38 9.60
CA SER A 639 24.81 -21.78 8.32
C SER A 639 25.51 -22.93 7.58
N VAL A 640 26.72 -23.30 8.01
CA VAL A 640 27.51 -24.43 7.47
C VAL A 640 26.79 -25.78 7.68
N SER A 641 25.80 -25.86 8.59
CA SER A 641 25.11 -27.12 8.95
C SER A 641 23.63 -27.23 8.54
N THR A 642 23.02 -26.23 7.88
CA THR A 642 21.55 -26.24 7.64
C THR A 642 21.17 -26.72 6.23
N ARG A 643 20.19 -27.62 6.14
CA ARG A 643 19.56 -28.06 4.87
C ARG A 643 18.77 -26.94 4.16
N ILE A 644 18.84 -25.70 4.66
CA ILE A 644 18.19 -24.50 4.13
C ILE A 644 19.26 -23.46 3.78
N ARG A 645 19.17 -22.87 2.58
CA ARG A 645 20.04 -21.78 2.09
C ARG A 645 19.21 -20.60 1.54
N GLY A 646 19.84 -19.44 1.39
CA GLY A 646 19.29 -18.28 0.65
C GLY A 646 18.27 -17.40 1.40
N THR A 647 18.10 -17.56 2.71
CA THR A 647 17.02 -16.88 3.46
C THR A 647 17.41 -15.51 4.02
N VAL A 648 18.71 -15.18 4.01
CA VAL A 648 19.28 -14.04 4.73
C VAL A 648 20.29 -13.31 3.84
N ARG A 649 20.27 -11.98 3.89
CA ARG A 649 21.23 -11.12 3.17
C ARG A 649 22.62 -11.14 3.82
N THR A 650 23.64 -10.96 2.99
CA THR A 650 25.03 -10.92 3.45
C THR A 650 25.38 -9.60 4.13
N TRP A 651 26.48 -9.56 4.88
CA TRP A 651 26.98 -8.32 5.47
C TRP A 651 27.27 -7.23 4.41
N PRO A 652 27.98 -7.53 3.29
CA PRO A 652 28.14 -6.58 2.19
C PRO A 652 26.83 -6.01 1.66
N ASP A 653 25.76 -6.82 1.55
CA ASP A 653 24.45 -6.34 1.07
C ASP A 653 23.86 -5.28 2.00
N TYR A 654 23.94 -5.48 3.32
CA TYR A 654 23.40 -4.51 4.28
C TYR A 654 24.19 -3.21 4.29
N VAL A 655 25.53 -3.29 4.21
CA VAL A 655 26.39 -2.10 4.06
C VAL A 655 26.00 -1.35 2.79
N ALA A 656 25.92 -2.05 1.64
CA ALA A 656 25.57 -1.46 0.36
C ALA A 656 24.20 -0.77 0.39
N ILE A 657 23.18 -1.46 0.92
CA ILE A 657 21.82 -0.90 1.06
C ILE A 657 21.84 0.38 1.89
N ALA A 658 22.62 0.42 2.97
CA ALA A 658 22.64 1.55 3.89
C ALA A 658 23.42 2.76 3.34
N THR A 659 24.52 2.55 2.58
CA THR A 659 25.48 3.62 2.31
C THR A 659 25.59 4.03 0.85
N ASP A 660 25.40 3.12 -0.11
CA ASP A 660 25.87 3.35 -1.48
C ASP A 660 25.08 4.44 -2.21
N GLU A 661 23.74 4.41 -2.07
CA GLU A 661 22.86 5.43 -2.67
C GLU A 661 23.10 6.81 -2.03
N ILE A 662 23.20 6.88 -0.69
CA ILE A 662 23.49 8.15 0.00
C ILE A 662 24.82 8.72 -0.49
N ARG A 663 25.86 7.89 -0.58
CA ARG A 663 27.16 8.29 -1.13
C ARG A 663 27.02 8.87 -2.54
N HIS A 664 26.32 8.17 -3.43
CA HIS A 664 26.15 8.60 -4.82
C HIS A 664 25.43 9.95 -4.94
N PHE A 665 24.36 10.16 -4.16
CA PHE A 665 23.57 11.40 -4.21
C PHE A 665 24.09 12.54 -3.31
N SER A 666 25.19 12.32 -2.59
CA SER A 666 25.75 13.32 -1.67
C SER A 666 26.77 14.29 -2.27
N ALA A 667 27.02 14.20 -3.59
CA ALA A 667 28.10 14.85 -4.35
C ALA A 667 28.49 16.28 -3.95
N HIS A 668 27.55 17.10 -3.48
CA HIS A 668 27.77 18.52 -3.15
C HIS A 668 27.64 18.84 -1.65
N SER A 669 27.75 17.85 -0.76
CA SER A 669 27.59 18.06 0.68
C SER A 669 28.77 17.50 1.49
N ALA A 670 29.72 18.38 1.84
CA ALA A 670 30.82 18.04 2.75
C ALA A 670 30.28 17.46 4.08
N GLN A 671 29.16 17.99 4.57
CA GLN A 671 28.52 17.51 5.79
C GLN A 671 28.19 16.00 5.74
N VAL A 672 27.67 15.53 4.60
CA VAL A 672 27.28 14.13 4.43
C VAL A 672 28.49 13.22 4.25
N TYR A 673 29.50 13.67 3.48
CA TYR A 673 30.77 12.94 3.31
C TYR A 673 31.47 12.72 4.64
N ARG A 674 31.60 13.78 5.44
CA ARG A 674 32.24 13.71 6.76
C ARG A 674 31.52 12.73 7.67
N ARG A 675 30.19 12.73 7.65
CA ARG A 675 29.39 11.81 8.48
C ARG A 675 29.48 10.36 8.01
N LEU A 676 29.42 10.10 6.70
CA LEU A 676 29.61 8.77 6.11
C LEU A 676 31.00 8.21 6.44
N ARG A 677 32.05 9.03 6.32
CA ARG A 677 33.40 8.64 6.72
C ARG A 677 33.46 8.29 8.22
N SER A 678 32.83 9.08 9.08
CA SER A 678 32.74 8.76 10.52
C SER A 678 31.98 7.46 10.80
N LEU A 679 30.94 7.14 10.01
CA LEU A 679 30.23 5.87 10.10
C LEU A 679 31.15 4.71 9.76
N PHE A 680 31.89 4.79 8.64
CA PHE A 680 32.82 3.73 8.24
C PHE A 680 33.94 3.56 9.26
N ALA A 681 34.51 4.65 9.79
CA ALA A 681 35.52 4.60 10.84
C ALA A 681 35.00 3.90 12.11
N THR A 682 33.77 4.21 12.52
CA THR A 682 33.12 3.59 13.69
C THR A 682 32.89 2.10 13.48
N LEU A 683 32.40 1.71 12.30
CA LEU A 683 32.21 0.30 11.94
C LEU A 683 33.54 -0.45 11.84
N LEU A 684 34.59 0.14 11.25
CA LEU A 684 35.92 -0.48 11.18
C LEU A 684 36.54 -0.71 12.57
N ALA A 685 36.36 0.25 13.49
CA ALA A 685 36.83 0.12 14.86
C ALA A 685 36.08 -0.95 15.67
N SER A 686 34.81 -1.19 15.34
CA SER A 686 33.92 -2.08 16.10
C SER A 686 33.80 -3.49 15.52
N CYS A 687 33.96 -3.62 14.20
CA CYS A 687 33.84 -4.89 13.49
C CYS A 687 35.18 -5.63 13.42
N PRO A 688 35.16 -6.96 13.38
CA PRO A 688 36.36 -7.79 13.20
C PRO A 688 36.88 -7.75 11.74
N PRO A 689 38.14 -8.16 11.49
CA PRO A 689 38.77 -8.06 10.16
C PRO A 689 38.02 -8.75 9.01
N ASP A 690 37.28 -9.83 9.29
CA ASP A 690 36.47 -10.54 8.28
C ASP A 690 35.33 -9.69 7.70
N GLN A 691 34.88 -8.66 8.41
CA GLN A 691 33.80 -7.76 8.00
C GLN A 691 34.29 -6.41 7.43
N HIS A 692 35.61 -6.17 7.44
CA HIS A 692 36.23 -4.94 6.93
C HIS A 692 36.19 -4.74 5.41
N PRO A 693 36.35 -5.77 4.55
CA PRO A 693 36.44 -5.58 3.10
C PRO A 693 35.34 -4.72 2.46
N PRO A 694 34.03 -4.93 2.76
CA PRO A 694 32.99 -4.07 2.19
C PRO A 694 33.06 -2.63 2.70
N LEU A 695 33.53 -2.39 3.93
CA LEU A 695 33.65 -1.04 4.51
C LEU A 695 34.79 -0.26 3.86
N LEU A 696 35.96 -0.88 3.73
CA LEU A 696 37.13 -0.27 3.09
C LEU A 696 36.83 0.07 1.63
N ALA A 697 36.19 -0.84 0.88
CA ALA A 697 35.81 -0.57 -0.51
C ALA A 697 34.89 0.65 -0.67
N ARG A 698 33.97 0.90 0.29
CA ARG A 698 33.11 2.09 0.26
C ARG A 698 33.84 3.36 0.69
N LEU A 699 34.78 3.25 1.61
CA LEU A 699 35.64 4.36 2.02
C LEU A 699 36.53 4.81 0.85
N ASP A 700 37.18 3.88 0.16
CA ASP A 700 37.97 4.15 -1.05
C ASP A 700 37.11 4.79 -2.15
N ALA A 701 35.88 4.29 -2.33
CA ALA A 701 34.93 4.85 -3.29
C ALA A 701 34.44 6.26 -2.91
N LEU A 702 34.41 6.59 -1.61
CA LEU A 702 34.08 7.93 -1.10
C LEU A 702 35.24 8.88 -1.41
N ASP A 703 36.47 8.49 -1.12
CA ASP A 703 37.69 9.27 -1.40
C ASP A 703 37.85 9.54 -2.90
N ALA A 704 37.68 8.51 -3.71
CA ALA A 704 37.73 8.62 -5.17
C ALA A 704 36.62 9.53 -5.71
N GLN A 705 35.48 9.64 -5.04
CA GLN A 705 34.40 10.54 -5.44
C GLN A 705 34.72 12.00 -5.12
N ILE A 706 35.26 12.30 -3.93
CA ILE A 706 35.74 13.66 -3.57
C ILE A 706 36.74 14.15 -4.64
N ALA A 707 37.74 13.32 -4.95
CA ALA A 707 38.80 13.68 -5.91
C ALA A 707 38.28 13.94 -7.34
N ARG A 708 37.11 13.40 -7.72
CA ARG A 708 36.50 13.62 -9.03
C ARG A 708 35.58 14.83 -9.07
N GLU A 709 34.82 15.07 -8.00
CA GLU A 709 33.69 16.00 -8.02
C GLU A 709 34.03 17.38 -7.44
N TRP A 710 35.05 17.47 -6.58
CA TRP A 710 35.41 18.69 -5.85
C TRP A 710 36.68 19.29 -6.43
N THR A 711 36.70 20.62 -6.63
CA THR A 711 37.81 21.32 -7.29
C THR A 711 38.56 22.29 -6.36
N ASP A 712 37.91 22.81 -5.31
CA ASP A 712 38.55 23.69 -4.34
C ASP A 712 39.30 22.86 -3.28
N GLY A 713 40.56 23.22 -3.03
CA GLY A 713 41.43 22.54 -2.08
C GLY A 713 40.93 22.61 -0.63
N LEU A 714 40.29 23.72 -0.23
CA LEU A 714 39.72 23.84 1.12
C LEU A 714 38.55 22.87 1.29
N ASP A 715 37.65 22.84 0.32
CA ASP A 715 36.47 22.00 0.29
C ASP A 715 36.86 20.50 0.26
N ILE A 716 37.86 20.12 -0.55
CA ILE A 716 38.43 18.76 -0.56
C ILE A 716 38.96 18.40 0.83
N ALA A 717 39.73 19.29 1.46
CA ALA A 717 40.30 19.04 2.78
C ALA A 717 39.19 18.85 3.83
N LEU A 718 38.18 19.72 3.86
CA LEU A 718 37.07 19.64 4.80
C LEU A 718 36.20 18.39 4.58
N ALA A 719 35.89 18.04 3.33
CA ALA A 719 35.10 16.85 3.00
C ALA A 719 35.86 15.54 3.26
N SER A 720 37.19 15.58 3.33
CA SER A 720 38.06 14.41 3.52
C SER A 720 38.23 13.98 4.98
N VAL A 721 37.74 14.74 5.95
CA VAL A 721 37.85 14.38 7.36
C VAL A 721 36.59 13.65 7.86
N ALA A 722 36.72 12.78 8.84
CA ALA A 722 35.57 12.20 9.53
C ALA A 722 34.99 13.22 10.52
N ASP A 723 33.66 13.34 10.60
CA ASP A 723 32.98 14.09 11.67
C ASP A 723 31.66 13.41 12.07
N PRO A 724 31.49 12.99 13.35
CA PRO A 724 30.25 12.42 13.84
C PRO A 724 29.03 13.35 13.76
N GLN A 725 29.21 14.68 13.73
CA GLN A 725 28.10 15.63 13.62
C GLN A 725 27.89 16.16 12.19
N GLY A 726 28.89 15.99 11.33
CA GLY A 726 28.92 16.50 9.97
C GLY A 726 29.01 18.03 9.84
N PHE A 727 29.16 18.80 10.92
CA PHE A 727 29.31 20.26 10.87
C PHE A 727 30.75 20.69 10.52
N GLY A 728 31.73 19.90 10.95
CA GLY A 728 33.16 20.16 10.90
C GLY A 728 33.64 21.13 11.98
N SER A 729 34.93 21.05 12.27
CA SER A 729 35.68 22.10 12.97
C SER A 729 36.46 22.96 11.97
N GLU A 730 36.99 24.10 12.41
CA GLU A 730 37.87 24.98 11.60
C GLU A 730 39.07 24.22 10.98
N LEU A 731 39.54 23.18 11.67
CA LEU A 731 40.65 22.32 11.24
C LEU A 731 40.19 21.03 10.55
N GLY A 732 38.88 20.85 10.32
CA GLY A 732 38.29 19.63 9.80
C GLY A 732 38.28 18.42 10.77
N SER A 733 39.06 18.43 11.86
CA SER A 733 39.24 17.30 12.79
C SER A 733 38.07 17.02 13.76
N ALA A 734 37.90 15.73 14.08
CA ALA A 734 36.93 15.11 15.01
C ALA A 734 37.45 14.81 16.42
N GLY A 735 38.28 15.68 16.99
CA GLY A 735 38.42 15.68 18.44
C GLY A 735 37.13 16.21 19.06
N ARG A 736 36.47 15.48 19.98
CA ARG A 736 35.59 16.13 20.98
C ARG A 736 36.39 17.32 21.51
N THR A 737 35.95 18.53 21.21
CA THR A 737 36.70 19.77 21.43
C THR A 737 37.02 19.88 22.91
N HIS A 738 38.26 19.49 23.25
CA HIS A 738 38.80 19.31 24.59
C HIS A 738 38.02 18.32 25.48
N PRO A 739 38.65 17.28 26.07
CA PRO A 739 38.04 16.66 27.24
C PRO A 739 37.79 17.79 28.25
N LEU A 740 36.57 17.88 28.79
CA LEU A 740 36.28 18.75 29.91
C LEU A 740 37.10 18.20 31.10
N VAL A 741 38.34 18.65 31.23
CA VAL A 741 39.20 18.32 32.37
C VAL A 741 38.66 19.12 33.55
N LEU A 742 37.75 18.53 34.30
CA LEU A 742 37.34 19.05 35.60
C LEU A 742 38.44 18.67 36.62
N GLY A 743 39.43 19.55 36.77
CA GLY A 743 40.50 19.46 37.75
C GLY A 743 41.32 20.75 37.82
N VAL A 744 41.61 21.21 39.03
CA VAL A 744 42.38 22.44 39.32
C VAL A 744 43.78 22.31 38.70
N PRO A 745 44.29 23.33 37.96
CA PRO A 745 45.62 23.25 37.38
C PRO A 745 46.65 23.27 38.51
N THR A 746 47.38 22.18 38.70
CA THR A 746 48.63 22.19 39.47
C THR A 746 49.64 22.99 38.69
N ILE A 747 49.91 24.19 39.17
CA ILE A 747 51.05 25.00 38.77
C ILE A 747 52.29 24.23 39.25
N GLU A 748 52.99 23.55 38.34
CA GLU A 748 54.38 23.18 38.58
C GLU A 748 55.23 24.45 38.47
N THR A 749 55.76 24.85 39.62
CA THR A 749 56.78 25.90 39.74
C THR A 749 58.07 25.39 39.11
N ASP A 750 58.48 26.04 38.03
CA ASP A 750 59.77 25.86 37.38
C ASP A 750 60.87 26.51 38.23
N GLU A 751 61.42 25.77 39.19
CA GLU A 751 62.70 26.09 39.86
C GLU A 751 63.84 25.42 39.10
N SER A 752 64.30 26.02 37.99
CA SER A 752 65.60 25.65 37.39
C SER A 752 66.06 26.65 36.30
N ALA A 753 66.22 27.94 36.62
CA ALA A 753 67.06 28.84 35.80
C ALA A 753 67.49 30.13 36.52
N ALA A 754 68.42 30.04 37.48
CA ALA A 754 69.36 31.13 37.79
C ALA A 754 70.49 30.66 38.71
N GLY A 755 71.75 30.83 38.29
CA GLY A 755 72.87 30.92 39.24
C GLY A 755 74.08 30.06 38.90
N GLU A 756 74.82 30.44 37.87
CA GLU A 756 76.20 30.03 37.64
C GLU A 756 77.14 30.68 38.69
N LYS A 757 78.25 29.98 39.02
CA LYS A 757 79.56 30.44 39.60
C LYS A 757 79.91 30.03 41.07
N PRO A 758 81.20 30.00 41.48
CA PRO A 758 82.05 28.80 41.44
C PRO A 758 82.73 28.51 42.81
N GLY A 759 83.43 27.38 42.97
CA GLY A 759 84.40 27.25 44.07
C GLY A 759 84.74 25.84 44.52
N ASN A 760 86.01 25.48 44.27
CA ASN A 760 86.81 24.34 44.78
C ASN A 760 86.39 22.91 44.46
#